data_AF-A0A1C4VJ94-F1
#
_entry.id   AF-A0A1C4VJ94-F1
#
_cell.length_a   1.000
_cell.length_b   1.000
_cell.length_c   1.000
_cell.angle_alpha   90.00
_cell.angle_beta   90.00
_cell.angle_gamma   90.00
#
_symmetry.space_group_name_H-M   'P 1'
#
loop_
_entity.id
_entity.type
_entity.pdbx_description
1 polymer ?
#
loop_
_entity_poly.entity_id
_entity_poly.type
_entity_poly.pdbx_seq_one_letter_code
_entity_poly.pdbx_strand_id
1 'polypeptide(L)'
;MSTPRVPRGTRLRRGLLALAVTASSLAALSALPATAPATAAVALNDSEVTANLWEWNWRSVASACTDHLGPAGYGAVQVAPPQESISLPTSADGVHPWYEVYQPASYRLDSRFGTRQQFADMITTCHHAGVRVYVDAVVNHMAGTNNAESVVGYAGTDFSGPGYSFPAVPYGTGDFHRPGDNCPTSGAINDWDNETQVTSCELLSLTDLYTEKDSVRTKIAGFLNDLIGLGVDGFRVDAVKHVKKDDFAAILGKLRNTTAENKRPYVAQEIFDGASNDALKARAFIGNGDVLDFGYAKGLKSAFQGSIANLANVGSWNLDAPSANVFAMVTNHDLERDGVVLSYRNGSDYTLANYFALAYPHGKPSVYDSFSWSDRNQSPPADGNGYVTDTVCGNSWNCLTRSTGIKGMVGWANTAKSVRTVSDFTVVNSNVIGFHRGDRAWIGINDSGSASTATFTTGLADGSYCDVISGARGGAGCTGTTVTVAGGRATVQIPANGAVALHANAKGGSTPTPTAPAGTVATTFTVTVSLAGDQDAYVVGSVPALGSWAPAGAVKLTAQGGGVYRATVNLPAATTVEFKFLKKTTAGVVTWESGSNRTVTTPTSGTSTVTDTFRGDPAGTQGASFTVSATTSYGQNVFLVGSVAALGSWNPANAVALSSAAYPLWRATVNLPANTTVDYKYLKKNPDGTVTWESGDNRSATIPSTGTWSSNDTWR
;
A
#
# COMPACT_ATOMS: atom_id res chain seq x y z
N MET A 1 -43.48 -66.86 14.62
CA MET A 1 -44.95 -66.99 14.51
C MET A 1 -45.55 -65.88 15.38
N SER A 2 -46.42 -64.97 14.94
CA SER A 2 -46.96 -64.69 13.59
C SER A 2 -47.45 -63.24 13.52
N THR A 3 -47.46 -62.62 12.33
CA THR A 3 -48.16 -61.34 12.06
C THR A 3 -49.53 -61.60 11.42
N PRO A 4 -50.52 -60.69 11.60
CA PRO A 4 -51.00 -59.83 10.48
C PRO A 4 -51.41 -58.40 10.95
N ARG A 5 -51.30 -57.30 10.19
CA ARG A 5 -51.88 -56.86 8.88
C ARG A 5 -53.38 -56.44 8.88
N VAL A 6 -53.60 -55.12 9.02
CA VAL A 6 -54.48 -54.18 8.25
C VAL A 6 -55.80 -54.67 7.61
N PRO A 7 -56.87 -53.85 7.70
CA PRO A 7 -57.76 -53.60 6.55
C PRO A 7 -57.92 -52.11 6.14
N ARG A 8 -58.35 -51.89 4.88
CA ARG A 8 -58.55 -50.59 4.20
C ARG A 8 -60.05 -50.27 4.03
N GLY A 9 -60.40 -48.99 3.77
CA GLY A 9 -61.24 -48.67 2.59
C GLY A 9 -62.60 -47.94 2.73
N THR A 10 -62.59 -46.62 2.51
CA THR A 10 -63.42 -45.84 1.55
C THR A 10 -64.95 -46.01 1.40
N ARG A 11 -65.67 -44.86 1.43
CA ARG A 11 -66.76 -44.37 0.51
C ARG A 11 -66.93 -42.85 0.79
N LEU A 12 -66.83 -41.84 -0.09
CA LEU A 12 -67.30 -41.51 -1.46
C LEU A 12 -68.64 -40.72 -1.56
N ARG A 13 -68.52 -39.44 -1.97
CA ARG A 13 -69.50 -38.60 -2.74
C ARG A 13 -70.76 -38.09 -2.00
N ARG A 14 -71.41 -36.97 -2.35
CA ARG A 14 -71.26 -35.93 -3.41
C ARG A 14 -72.12 -34.70 -3.04
N GLY A 15 -71.86 -33.50 -3.59
CA GLY A 15 -72.83 -32.39 -3.61
C GLY A 15 -72.22 -31.00 -3.78
N LEU A 16 -72.16 -30.47 -5.00
CA LEU A 16 -71.77 -29.09 -5.28
C LEU A 16 -73.00 -28.18 -5.36
N LEU A 17 -72.85 -26.91 -5.00
CA LEU A 17 -73.36 -25.79 -5.79
C LEU A 17 -72.26 -24.73 -5.91
N ALA A 18 -72.25 -23.96 -7.00
CA ALA A 18 -71.16 -23.07 -7.38
C ALA A 18 -71.68 -21.83 -8.12
N LEU A 19 -70.73 -20.99 -8.58
CA LEU A 19 -70.86 -19.69 -9.30
C LEU A 19 -70.96 -18.44 -8.38
N ALA A 20 -70.25 -17.34 -8.65
CA ALA A 20 -69.33 -17.08 -9.77
C ALA A 20 -68.37 -15.88 -9.56
N VAL A 21 -67.17 -15.97 -10.19
CA VAL A 21 -66.44 -14.90 -10.93
C VAL A 21 -65.96 -13.67 -10.11
N THR A 22 -64.73 -13.14 -10.16
CA THR A 22 -63.53 -13.23 -11.05
C THR A 22 -62.28 -13.25 -10.10
N ALA A 23 -60.99 -13.41 -10.47
CA ALA A 23 -60.28 -13.51 -11.74
C ALA A 23 -59.00 -14.38 -11.59
N SER A 24 -57.90 -14.05 -12.26
CA SER A 24 -56.56 -14.63 -12.09
C SER A 24 -55.49 -13.62 -12.55
N SER A 25 -54.31 -13.57 -11.90
CA SER A 25 -52.97 -13.67 -12.55
C SER A 25 -51.82 -13.10 -11.70
N LEU A 26 -50.74 -13.89 -11.61
CA LEU A 26 -49.32 -13.54 -11.44
C LEU A 26 -48.90 -12.28 -10.66
N ALA A 27 -48.14 -12.50 -9.60
CA ALA A 27 -46.93 -11.72 -9.33
C ALA A 27 -45.80 -12.70 -8.94
N ALA A 28 -44.74 -12.76 -9.77
CA ALA A 28 -43.53 -13.49 -9.40
C ALA A 28 -42.79 -12.69 -8.32
N LEU A 29 -42.39 -13.33 -7.21
CA LEU A 29 -41.42 -12.72 -6.30
C LEU A 29 -40.04 -12.74 -6.97
N SER A 30 -39.75 -11.70 -7.74
CA SER A 30 -38.40 -11.34 -8.12
C SER A 30 -37.64 -10.95 -6.85
N ALA A 31 -36.92 -11.91 -6.27
CA ALA A 31 -35.91 -11.62 -5.26
C ALA A 31 -34.82 -10.77 -5.92
N LEU A 32 -34.89 -9.46 -5.73
CA LEU A 32 -33.78 -8.57 -6.07
C LEU A 32 -32.58 -8.99 -5.21
N PRO A 33 -31.40 -9.27 -5.80
CA PRO A 33 -30.22 -9.49 -4.99
C PRO A 33 -29.94 -8.21 -4.22
N ALA A 34 -29.73 -8.33 -2.91
CA ALA A 34 -29.24 -7.23 -2.10
C ALA A 34 -27.80 -6.93 -2.55
N THR A 35 -27.65 -6.00 -3.50
CA THR A 35 -26.35 -5.42 -3.83
C THR A 35 -25.86 -4.69 -2.59
N ALA A 36 -24.88 -5.28 -1.91
CA ALA A 36 -24.14 -4.56 -0.88
C ALA A 36 -23.67 -3.22 -1.47
N PRO A 37 -23.74 -2.10 -0.72
CA PRO A 37 -23.23 -0.84 -1.20
C PRO A 37 -21.75 -1.03 -1.56
N ALA A 38 -21.41 -0.79 -2.82
CA ALA A 38 -20.04 -0.91 -3.28
C ALA A 38 -19.19 0.07 -2.45
N THR A 39 -18.31 -0.46 -1.61
CA THR A 39 -17.22 0.31 -1.03
C THR A 39 -16.46 0.94 -2.19
N ALA A 40 -16.26 2.26 -2.14
CA ALA A 40 -15.44 2.93 -3.15
C ALA A 40 -14.07 2.26 -3.15
N ALA A 41 -13.64 1.74 -4.30
CA ALA A 41 -12.39 1.00 -4.40
C ALA A 41 -11.23 1.86 -3.90
N VAL A 42 -10.50 1.35 -2.92
CA VAL A 42 -9.37 2.06 -2.33
C VAL A 42 -8.30 2.26 -3.39
N ALA A 43 -7.86 3.49 -3.59
CA ALA A 43 -6.84 3.84 -4.57
C ALA A 43 -5.46 3.39 -4.08
N LEU A 44 -5.14 2.11 -4.30
CA LEU A 44 -3.84 1.52 -3.96
C LEU A 44 -2.75 2.01 -4.92
N ASN A 45 -1.53 2.14 -4.40
CA ASN A 45 -0.35 2.53 -5.15
C ASN A 45 -0.08 1.52 -6.27
N ASP A 46 0.06 2.04 -7.48
CA ASP A 46 0.53 1.28 -8.64
C ASP A 46 2.07 1.19 -8.58
N SER A 47 2.56 0.23 -7.81
CA SER A 47 3.99 0.00 -7.53
C SER A 47 4.26 -1.50 -7.32
N GLU A 48 5.47 -1.92 -7.68
CA GLU A 48 5.99 -3.28 -7.46
C GLU A 48 6.92 -3.36 -6.24
N VAL A 49 7.21 -2.23 -5.59
CA VAL A 49 8.13 -2.18 -4.45
C VAL A 49 7.40 -2.58 -3.17
N THR A 50 7.96 -3.57 -2.47
CA THR A 50 7.47 -4.02 -1.16
C THR A 50 8.39 -3.52 -0.05
N ALA A 51 7.84 -3.08 1.08
CA ALA A 51 8.58 -2.88 2.31
C ALA A 51 8.39 -4.11 3.20
N ASN A 52 9.44 -4.86 3.52
CA ASN A 52 9.39 -5.91 4.52
C ASN A 52 9.73 -5.32 5.89
N LEU A 53 8.74 -5.20 6.77
CA LEU A 53 8.89 -4.70 8.13
C LEU A 53 8.96 -5.89 9.09
N TRP A 54 10.14 -6.51 9.16
CA TRP A 54 10.31 -7.79 9.84
C TRP A 54 10.12 -7.67 11.35
N GLU A 55 9.17 -8.44 11.88
CA GLU A 55 8.79 -8.49 13.30
C GLU A 55 8.30 -7.16 13.92
N TRP A 56 7.83 -6.20 13.12
CA TRP A 56 7.20 -4.98 13.67
C TRP A 56 5.80 -5.28 14.22
N ASN A 57 5.43 -4.63 15.33
CA ASN A 57 4.08 -4.75 15.88
C ASN A 57 3.03 -4.01 15.00
N TRP A 58 1.77 -4.43 15.08
CA TRP A 58 0.72 -3.94 14.15
C TRP A 58 0.52 -2.42 14.16
N ARG A 59 0.66 -1.79 15.34
CA ARG A 59 0.56 -0.33 15.49
C ARG A 59 1.71 0.40 14.80
N SER A 60 2.92 -0.16 14.86
CA SER A 60 4.11 0.41 14.24
C SER A 60 4.07 0.28 12.71
N VAL A 61 3.56 -0.85 12.19
CA VAL A 61 3.30 -1.03 10.75
C VAL A 61 2.26 -0.02 10.26
N ALA A 62 1.15 0.15 10.98
CA ALA A 62 0.11 1.12 10.63
C ALA A 62 0.67 2.56 10.54
N SER A 63 1.50 2.98 11.50
CA SER A 63 2.20 4.28 11.46
C SER A 63 3.17 4.36 10.27
N ALA A 64 3.96 3.32 10.01
CA ALA A 64 4.87 3.29 8.86
C ALA A 64 4.14 3.48 7.52
N CYS A 65 2.97 2.86 7.37
CA CYS A 65 2.11 3.03 6.21
C CYS A 65 1.72 4.49 5.97
N THR A 66 1.26 5.22 7.00
CA THR A 66 0.86 6.62 6.87
C THR A 66 2.04 7.59 6.80
N ASP A 67 3.09 7.35 7.57
CA ASP A 67 4.17 8.32 7.80
C ASP A 67 5.15 8.38 6.62
N HIS A 68 5.45 7.23 6.00
CA HIS A 68 6.51 7.17 4.98
C HIS A 68 6.29 6.17 3.85
N LEU A 69 5.65 5.01 4.05
CA LEU A 69 5.50 4.02 2.98
C LEU A 69 4.51 4.48 1.90
N GLY A 70 3.29 4.86 2.31
CA GLY A 70 2.27 5.42 1.41
C GLY A 70 2.76 6.68 0.70
N PRO A 71 3.25 7.71 1.43
CA PRO A 71 3.80 8.92 0.84
C PRO A 71 5.01 8.74 -0.11
N ALA A 72 5.83 7.70 0.09
CA ALA A 72 6.92 7.35 -0.83
C ALA A 72 6.45 6.54 -2.05
N GLY A 73 5.23 6.00 -2.02
CA GLY A 73 4.63 5.23 -3.11
C GLY A 73 4.96 3.75 -3.10
N TYR A 74 5.22 3.13 -1.93
CA TYR A 74 5.34 1.67 -1.83
C TYR A 74 4.03 0.99 -2.25
N GLY A 75 4.13 -0.13 -2.97
CA GLY A 75 2.97 -0.89 -3.47
C GLY A 75 2.37 -1.82 -2.41
N ALA A 76 3.21 -2.32 -1.51
CA ALA A 76 2.85 -3.22 -0.43
C ALA A 76 3.78 -3.10 0.78
N VAL A 77 3.29 -3.55 1.94
CA VAL A 77 4.07 -3.89 3.13
C VAL A 77 3.96 -5.40 3.37
N GLN A 78 5.08 -6.06 3.65
CA GLN A 78 5.16 -7.44 4.12
C GLN A 78 5.39 -7.41 5.63
N VAL A 79 4.65 -8.24 6.37
CA VAL A 79 4.75 -8.39 7.83
C VAL A 79 4.95 -9.84 8.26
N ALA A 80 5.51 -10.04 9.44
CA ALA A 80 5.72 -11.35 10.07
C ALA A 80 4.40 -12.13 10.27
N PRO A 81 4.47 -13.47 10.53
CA PRO A 81 3.28 -14.31 10.59
C PRO A 81 2.25 -13.82 11.62
N PRO A 82 0.98 -13.59 11.23
CA PRO A 82 -0.01 -12.96 12.11
C PRO A 82 -0.69 -13.93 13.08
N GLN A 83 -0.56 -15.24 12.86
CA GLN A 83 -1.17 -16.26 13.71
C GLN A 83 -0.49 -16.40 15.07
N GLU A 84 -1.21 -16.97 16.02
CA GLU A 84 -0.71 -17.33 17.34
C GLU A 84 0.41 -18.37 17.22
N SER A 85 1.61 -17.94 17.57
CA SER A 85 2.75 -18.82 17.76
C SER A 85 2.89 -19.28 19.21
N ILE A 86 3.77 -20.27 19.43
CA ILE A 86 4.27 -20.59 20.77
C ILE A 86 4.95 -19.38 21.43
N SER A 87 5.03 -19.41 22.75
CA SER A 87 5.79 -18.46 23.56
C SER A 87 6.91 -19.18 24.32
N LEU A 88 8.17 -18.80 24.06
CA LEU A 88 9.38 -19.39 24.65
C LEU A 88 10.08 -18.42 25.63
N PRO A 89 9.52 -18.18 26.83
CA PRO A 89 10.16 -17.31 27.84
C PRO A 89 11.48 -17.87 28.37
N THR A 90 11.73 -19.17 28.17
CA THR A 90 13.00 -19.83 28.47
C THR A 90 13.27 -20.90 27.39
N SER A 91 14.35 -20.75 26.63
CA SER A 91 14.81 -21.76 25.67
C SER A 91 16.34 -21.89 25.71
N ALA A 92 16.89 -22.90 25.02
CA ALA A 92 18.34 -23.05 24.85
C ALA A 92 18.95 -21.90 24.02
N ASP A 93 18.15 -21.28 23.15
CA ASP A 93 18.50 -20.18 22.26
C ASP A 93 18.21 -18.78 22.86
N GLY A 94 17.91 -18.73 24.15
CA GLY A 94 17.62 -17.50 24.89
C GLY A 94 16.13 -17.29 25.17
N VAL A 95 15.77 -16.04 25.44
CA VAL A 95 14.42 -15.60 25.80
C VAL A 95 13.70 -15.08 24.55
N HIS A 96 12.53 -15.64 24.24
CA HIS A 96 11.65 -15.26 23.13
C HIS A 96 12.36 -15.15 21.76
N PRO A 97 13.15 -16.16 21.36
CA PRO A 97 13.95 -16.11 20.15
C PRO A 97 13.06 -15.80 18.94
N TRP A 98 13.58 -15.01 17.99
CA TRP A 98 12.81 -14.44 16.88
C TRP A 98 11.99 -15.50 16.12
N TYR A 99 12.60 -16.68 15.89
CA TYR A 99 12.00 -17.78 15.15
C TYR A 99 10.76 -18.41 15.82
N GLU A 100 10.44 -18.10 17.08
CA GLU A 100 9.26 -18.67 17.74
C GLU A 100 7.96 -18.36 16.98
N VAL A 101 7.91 -17.25 16.23
CA VAL A 101 6.77 -16.86 15.38
C VAL A 101 6.50 -17.81 14.22
N TYR A 102 7.50 -18.61 13.83
CA TYR A 102 7.37 -19.68 12.85
C TYR A 102 6.87 -21.00 13.44
N GLN A 103 6.46 -21.05 14.71
CA GLN A 103 5.86 -22.23 15.31
C GLN A 103 4.39 -21.97 15.67
N PRO A 104 3.44 -22.17 14.73
CA PRO A 104 2.02 -21.96 14.98
C PRO A 104 1.51 -22.88 16.10
N ALA A 105 0.93 -22.28 17.14
CA ALA A 105 0.14 -22.99 18.15
C ALA A 105 -1.34 -23.06 17.73
N SER A 106 -1.83 -22.04 17.00
CA SER A 106 -3.17 -22.05 16.40
C SER A 106 -3.27 -21.14 15.18
N TYR A 107 -4.47 -21.03 14.59
CA TYR A 107 -4.81 -20.04 13.56
C TYR A 107 -5.57 -18.82 14.11
N ARG A 108 -5.57 -18.61 15.44
CA ARG A 108 -6.01 -17.34 16.04
C ARG A 108 -5.03 -16.24 15.64
N LEU A 109 -5.48 -14.98 15.58
CA LEU A 109 -4.63 -13.83 15.20
C LEU A 109 -4.27 -12.93 16.40
N ASP A 110 -4.22 -13.54 17.58
CA ASP A 110 -3.69 -12.91 18.80
C ASP A 110 -2.25 -13.41 18.94
N SER A 111 -1.27 -12.57 18.61
CA SER A 111 0.15 -12.94 18.53
C SER A 111 1.04 -11.97 19.30
N ARG A 112 2.35 -12.23 19.34
CA ARG A 112 3.32 -11.34 20.00
C ARG A 112 3.39 -9.93 19.40
N PHE A 113 2.79 -9.70 18.24
CA PHE A 113 2.69 -8.40 17.55
C PHE A 113 1.41 -7.60 17.87
N GLY A 114 0.42 -8.23 18.51
CA GLY A 114 -0.86 -7.60 18.86
C GLY A 114 -2.08 -8.50 18.62
N THR A 115 -3.26 -7.96 18.89
CA THR A 115 -4.54 -8.68 18.76
C THR A 115 -5.07 -8.71 17.32
N ARG A 116 -6.04 -9.59 17.07
CA ARG A 116 -6.75 -9.65 15.77
C ARG A 116 -7.31 -8.29 15.33
N GLN A 117 -7.84 -7.50 16.26
CA GLN A 117 -8.39 -6.18 15.95
C GLN A 117 -7.29 -5.22 15.51
N GLN A 118 -6.16 -5.18 16.22
CA GLN A 118 -5.01 -4.34 15.86
C GLN A 118 -4.43 -4.71 14.49
N PHE A 119 -4.45 -5.99 14.13
CA PHE A 119 -4.08 -6.47 12.80
C PHE A 119 -5.05 -5.98 11.70
N ALA A 120 -6.36 -6.06 11.93
CA ALA A 120 -7.37 -5.54 11.00
C ALA A 120 -7.34 -4.00 10.87
N ASP A 121 -7.09 -3.29 11.96
CA ASP A 121 -6.92 -1.83 11.98
C ASP A 121 -5.67 -1.41 11.19
N MET A 122 -4.57 -2.19 11.30
CA MET A 122 -3.35 -2.00 10.53
C MET A 122 -3.60 -2.17 9.02
N ILE A 123 -4.28 -3.24 8.60
CA ILE A 123 -4.65 -3.45 7.19
C ILE A 123 -5.45 -2.27 6.65
N THR A 124 -6.51 -1.87 7.38
CA THR A 124 -7.36 -0.74 7.00
C THR A 124 -6.56 0.57 6.86
N THR A 125 -5.63 0.80 7.80
CA THR A 125 -4.75 1.98 7.78
C THR A 125 -3.78 1.97 6.60
N CYS A 126 -3.17 0.82 6.31
CA CYS A 126 -2.27 0.66 5.17
C CYS A 126 -3.00 0.84 3.84
N HIS A 127 -4.18 0.24 3.68
CA HIS A 127 -5.04 0.46 2.51
C HIS A 127 -5.37 1.94 2.33
N HIS A 128 -5.77 2.65 3.39
CA HIS A 128 -6.03 4.10 3.33
C HIS A 128 -4.79 4.94 2.97
N ALA A 129 -3.57 4.45 3.24
CA ALA A 129 -2.32 5.04 2.79
C ALA A 129 -1.89 4.59 1.36
N GLY A 130 -2.71 3.79 0.67
CA GLY A 130 -2.43 3.24 -0.66
C GLY A 130 -1.55 1.98 -0.66
N VAL A 131 -1.24 1.39 0.49
CA VAL A 131 -0.28 0.29 0.64
C VAL A 131 -1.02 -1.03 0.85
N ARG A 132 -0.77 -2.03 0.00
CA ARG A 132 -1.28 -3.41 0.19
C ARG A 132 -0.64 -4.06 1.41
N VAL A 133 -1.32 -5.05 2.00
CA VAL A 133 -0.73 -5.87 3.07
C VAL A 133 -0.48 -7.28 2.57
N TYR A 134 0.79 -7.67 2.54
CA TYR A 134 1.24 -9.05 2.43
C TYR A 134 1.64 -9.57 3.81
N VAL A 135 1.40 -10.85 4.07
CA VAL A 135 1.80 -11.49 5.33
C VAL A 135 2.66 -12.70 5.09
N ASP A 136 3.57 -12.96 6.02
CA ASP A 136 4.24 -14.24 6.08
C ASP A 136 3.25 -15.33 6.51
N ALA A 137 3.25 -16.46 5.81
CA ALA A 137 2.28 -17.53 6.00
C ALA A 137 2.99 -18.88 6.17
N VAL A 138 2.86 -19.46 7.36
CA VAL A 138 3.35 -20.81 7.67
C VAL A 138 2.26 -21.81 7.30
N VAL A 139 2.51 -22.60 6.25
CA VAL A 139 1.56 -23.59 5.72
C VAL A 139 2.11 -25.02 5.74
N ASN A 140 3.40 -25.18 6.02
CA ASN A 140 4.08 -26.46 6.02
C ASN A 140 3.84 -27.25 7.31
N HIS A 141 3.90 -26.58 8.47
CA HIS A 141 3.99 -27.24 9.77
C HIS A 141 3.22 -26.46 10.85
N MET A 142 3.05 -27.08 12.01
CA MET A 142 2.67 -26.43 13.26
C MET A 142 3.86 -26.49 14.25
N ALA A 143 3.68 -26.08 15.51
CA ALA A 143 4.75 -26.09 16.52
C ALA A 143 5.46 -27.46 16.66
N GLY A 144 6.75 -27.43 17.01
CA GLY A 144 7.60 -28.62 17.01
C GLY A 144 7.34 -29.62 18.13
N THR A 145 7.61 -30.89 17.84
CA THR A 145 7.53 -32.03 18.78
C THR A 145 8.57 -31.95 19.91
N ASN A 146 9.60 -31.12 19.75
CA ASN A 146 10.67 -30.89 20.72
C ASN A 146 10.33 -29.84 21.80
N ASN A 147 9.17 -29.19 21.74
CA ASN A 147 8.70 -28.26 22.78
C ASN A 147 8.26 -29.03 24.04
N ALA A 148 8.54 -28.47 25.21
CA ALA A 148 8.08 -29.04 26.48
C ALA A 148 6.56 -28.90 26.65
N GLU A 149 5.93 -29.82 27.38
CA GLU A 149 4.47 -29.85 27.60
C GLU A 149 3.91 -28.59 28.28
N SER A 150 4.77 -27.79 28.92
CA SER A 150 4.41 -26.52 29.57
C SER A 150 4.42 -25.31 28.62
N VAL A 151 4.84 -25.46 27.37
CA VAL A 151 4.84 -24.38 26.37
C VAL A 151 3.43 -24.19 25.85
N VAL A 152 2.95 -22.94 25.81
CA VAL A 152 1.64 -22.56 25.28
C VAL A 152 1.78 -21.47 24.23
N GLY A 153 0.72 -21.27 23.43
CA GLY A 153 0.63 -20.16 22.49
C GLY A 153 0.49 -18.80 23.19
N TYR A 154 0.87 -17.73 22.48
CA TYR A 154 0.76 -16.34 22.96
C TYR A 154 -0.65 -15.92 23.40
N ALA A 155 -1.69 -16.56 22.86
CA ALA A 155 -3.08 -16.30 23.21
C ALA A 155 -3.64 -17.30 24.23
N GLY A 156 -2.75 -18.04 24.91
CA GLY A 156 -3.05 -19.07 25.89
C GLY A 156 -3.52 -20.40 25.30
N THR A 157 -3.33 -20.64 24.00
CA THR A 157 -3.72 -21.93 23.41
C THR A 157 -2.76 -23.03 23.85
N ASP A 158 -3.32 -24.01 24.56
CA ASP A 158 -2.67 -25.30 24.82
C ASP A 158 -2.59 -26.12 23.52
N PHE A 159 -1.39 -26.61 23.25
CA PHE A 159 -1.09 -27.64 22.28
C PHE A 159 -0.21 -28.65 23.02
N SER A 160 -0.52 -29.94 22.91
CA SER A 160 0.22 -30.95 23.67
C SER A 160 1.58 -31.20 23.03
N GLY A 161 2.59 -30.36 23.32
CA GLY A 161 3.98 -30.80 23.20
C GLY A 161 4.15 -32.04 24.08
N PRO A 162 4.75 -33.16 23.62
CA PRO A 162 5.49 -33.37 22.37
C PRO A 162 4.69 -34.16 21.30
N GLY A 163 3.57 -33.65 20.80
CA GLY A 163 2.63 -34.44 19.98
C GLY A 163 1.90 -33.72 18.84
N TYR A 164 1.34 -34.54 17.94
CA TYR A 164 0.59 -34.12 16.74
C TYR A 164 -0.88 -33.77 17.04
N SER A 165 -1.13 -32.83 17.96
CA SER A 165 -2.48 -32.48 18.40
C SER A 165 -2.63 -30.98 18.66
N PHE A 166 -3.46 -30.33 17.83
CA PHE A 166 -3.72 -28.88 17.88
C PHE A 166 -5.25 -28.66 17.89
N PRO A 167 -5.91 -28.80 19.07
CA PRO A 167 -7.37 -28.79 19.17
C PRO A 167 -8.04 -27.49 18.74
N ALA A 168 -7.31 -26.36 18.74
CA ALA A 168 -7.80 -25.07 18.26
C ALA A 168 -7.94 -24.98 16.72
N VAL A 169 -7.22 -25.83 15.97
CA VAL A 169 -7.32 -25.97 14.51
C VAL A 169 -8.02 -27.29 14.11
N PRO A 170 -8.78 -27.86 15.06
CA PRO A 170 -8.95 -29.30 15.26
C PRO A 170 -8.04 -30.25 14.45
N TYR A 171 -6.70 -30.06 14.48
CA TYR A 171 -5.77 -31.06 13.94
C TYR A 171 -5.49 -32.17 14.96
N GLY A 172 -5.48 -33.41 14.49
CA GLY A 172 -5.04 -34.57 15.27
C GLY A 172 -3.97 -35.39 14.55
N THR A 173 -3.53 -36.50 15.14
CA THR A 173 -2.37 -37.29 14.68
C THR A 173 -2.42 -37.73 13.22
N GLY A 174 -3.62 -37.88 12.63
CA GLY A 174 -3.79 -38.23 11.23
C GLY A 174 -3.67 -37.05 10.24
N ASP A 175 -3.60 -35.81 10.71
CA ASP A 175 -3.45 -34.62 9.86
C ASP A 175 -1.97 -34.22 9.63
N PHE A 176 -1.02 -35.02 10.13
CA PHE A 176 0.42 -34.78 10.05
C PHE A 176 1.17 -35.94 9.38
N HIS A 177 2.34 -35.66 8.81
CA HIS A 177 3.33 -36.68 8.51
C HIS A 177 3.99 -37.18 9.79
N ARG A 178 4.32 -38.48 9.84
CA ARG A 178 4.83 -39.15 11.05
C ARG A 178 5.99 -40.09 10.75
N PRO A 179 6.99 -40.18 11.65
CA PRO A 179 8.09 -41.14 11.59
C PRO A 179 7.65 -42.56 11.25
N GLY A 180 8.24 -43.15 10.20
CA GLY A 180 8.00 -44.55 9.80
C GLY A 180 6.60 -44.87 9.26
N ASP A 181 5.76 -43.86 9.00
CA ASP A 181 4.44 -43.99 8.39
C ASP A 181 4.47 -43.39 6.97
N ASN A 182 4.11 -42.12 6.85
CA ASN A 182 4.18 -41.32 5.62
C ASN A 182 5.48 -40.48 5.51
N CYS A 183 6.27 -40.36 6.59
CA CYS A 183 7.69 -39.98 6.51
C CYS A 183 8.54 -41.27 6.38
N PRO A 184 9.37 -41.45 5.33
CA PRO A 184 10.19 -42.66 5.14
C PRO A 184 11.41 -42.78 6.07
N THR A 185 11.57 -41.89 7.06
CA THR A 185 12.69 -41.89 8.02
C THR A 185 12.18 -41.99 9.46
N SER A 186 13.09 -41.86 10.44
CA SER A 186 12.74 -41.70 11.86
C SER A 186 12.17 -40.32 12.23
N GLY A 187 11.78 -39.50 11.26
CA GLY A 187 11.11 -38.20 11.44
C GLY A 187 11.77 -37.07 10.68
N ALA A 188 13.11 -36.98 10.74
CA ALA A 188 13.87 -35.90 10.12
C ALA A 188 14.25 -36.16 8.65
N ILE A 189 14.48 -35.06 7.92
CA ILE A 189 15.08 -35.07 6.57
C ILE A 189 16.56 -35.45 6.69
N ASN A 190 16.95 -36.59 6.12
CA ASN A 190 18.35 -37.04 6.09
C ASN A 190 19.02 -36.82 4.72
N ASP A 191 18.22 -36.86 3.66
CA ASP A 191 18.65 -36.59 2.28
C ASP A 191 17.87 -35.38 1.74
N TRP A 192 18.56 -34.26 1.60
CA TRP A 192 18.00 -32.98 1.17
C TRP A 192 17.78 -32.87 -0.35
N ASP A 193 18.15 -33.91 -1.11
CA ASP A 193 17.82 -34.06 -2.53
C ASP A 193 16.67 -35.05 -2.78
N ASN A 194 16.24 -35.79 -1.76
CA ASN A 194 15.12 -36.71 -1.83
C ASN A 194 13.78 -35.96 -1.66
N GLU A 195 13.04 -35.78 -2.75
CA GLU A 195 11.76 -35.04 -2.75
C GLU A 195 10.75 -35.60 -1.75
N THR A 196 10.68 -36.92 -1.56
CA THR A 196 9.79 -37.53 -0.55
C THR A 196 10.20 -37.21 0.88
N GLN A 197 11.50 -37.21 1.21
CA GLN A 197 11.93 -36.78 2.54
C GLN A 197 11.68 -35.29 2.73
N VAL A 198 12.09 -34.46 1.77
CA VAL A 198 11.97 -33.00 1.87
C VAL A 198 10.51 -32.54 2.00
N THR A 199 9.55 -33.26 1.39
CA THR A 199 8.13 -32.87 1.35
C THR A 199 7.18 -33.70 2.23
N SER A 200 7.71 -34.57 3.10
CA SER A 200 6.89 -35.47 3.94
C SER A 200 7.58 -35.89 5.24
N CYS A 201 8.60 -35.16 5.69
CA CYS A 201 9.31 -35.39 6.95
C CYS A 201 9.58 -34.04 7.64
N GLU A 202 9.73 -34.08 8.97
CA GLU A 202 9.80 -32.91 9.83
C GLU A 202 11.04 -32.06 9.54
N LEU A 203 10.81 -30.82 9.10
CA LEU A 203 11.81 -29.77 9.08
C LEU A 203 12.16 -29.39 10.53
N LEU A 204 13.35 -29.77 11.01
CA LEU A 204 13.84 -29.43 12.36
C LEU A 204 12.92 -29.87 13.53
N SER A 205 12.19 -30.99 13.38
CA SER A 205 11.18 -31.50 14.34
C SER A 205 9.87 -30.69 14.41
N LEU A 206 9.64 -29.77 13.47
CA LEU A 206 8.37 -29.06 13.30
C LEU A 206 7.31 -30.05 12.79
N THR A 207 6.10 -29.99 13.35
CA THR A 207 5.05 -30.98 13.05
C THR A 207 4.50 -30.79 11.64
N ASP A 208 4.99 -31.62 10.71
CA ASP A 208 4.79 -31.49 9.27
C ASP A 208 3.35 -31.86 8.85
N LEU A 209 2.63 -30.96 8.16
CA LEU A 209 1.21 -31.11 7.84
C LEU A 209 1.01 -32.04 6.64
N TYR A 210 0.10 -33.02 6.77
CA TYR A 210 -0.17 -34.00 5.71
C TYR A 210 -1.03 -33.42 4.58
N THR A 211 -0.42 -32.54 3.78
CA THR A 211 -1.11 -31.71 2.78
C THR A 211 -1.75 -32.50 1.63
N GLU A 212 -1.38 -33.76 1.40
CA GLU A 212 -2.10 -34.66 0.49
C GLU A 212 -3.57 -34.86 0.88
N LYS A 213 -3.93 -34.63 2.16
CA LYS A 213 -5.31 -34.67 2.64
C LYS A 213 -6.04 -33.38 2.35
N ASP A 214 -7.15 -33.48 1.62
CA ASP A 214 -7.99 -32.32 1.30
C ASP A 214 -8.56 -31.62 2.55
N SER A 215 -8.75 -32.34 3.66
CA SER A 215 -9.13 -31.77 4.96
C SER A 215 -8.06 -30.81 5.50
N VAL A 216 -6.78 -31.15 5.37
CA VAL A 216 -5.64 -30.33 5.79
C VAL A 216 -5.55 -29.09 4.89
N ARG A 217 -5.53 -29.27 3.56
CA ARG A 217 -5.53 -28.15 2.60
C ARG A 217 -6.71 -27.20 2.79
N THR A 218 -7.88 -27.74 3.16
CA THR A 218 -9.09 -26.93 3.40
C THR A 218 -9.02 -26.15 4.71
N LYS A 219 -8.39 -26.68 5.77
CA LYS A 219 -8.11 -25.93 7.00
C LYS A 219 -7.09 -24.81 6.76
N ILE A 220 -5.98 -25.10 6.07
CA ILE A 220 -4.97 -24.10 5.67
C ILE A 220 -5.62 -23.00 4.81
N ALA A 221 -6.35 -23.37 3.75
CA ALA A 221 -7.06 -22.41 2.92
C ALA A 221 -8.14 -21.64 3.69
N GLY A 222 -8.73 -22.23 4.74
CA GLY A 222 -9.65 -21.55 5.65
C GLY A 222 -8.98 -20.39 6.39
N PHE A 223 -7.79 -20.63 6.96
CA PHE A 223 -6.96 -19.61 7.60
C PHE A 223 -6.52 -18.50 6.62
N LEU A 224 -5.99 -18.87 5.46
CA LEU A 224 -5.60 -17.89 4.44
C LEU A 224 -6.81 -17.07 3.92
N ASN A 225 -7.99 -17.68 3.82
CA ASN A 225 -9.23 -16.99 3.45
C ASN A 225 -9.79 -16.08 4.57
N ASP A 226 -9.48 -16.35 5.83
CA ASP A 226 -9.82 -15.48 6.95
C ASP A 226 -8.94 -14.21 6.93
N LEU A 227 -7.63 -14.38 6.67
CA LEU A 227 -6.70 -13.28 6.42
C LEU A 227 -7.13 -12.41 5.23
N ILE A 228 -7.47 -13.03 4.09
CA ILE A 228 -8.06 -12.32 2.93
C ILE A 228 -9.35 -11.59 3.33
N GLY A 229 -10.18 -12.21 4.18
CA GLY A 229 -11.41 -11.62 4.70
C GLY A 229 -11.20 -10.35 5.54
N LEU A 230 -10.05 -10.23 6.21
CA LEU A 230 -9.61 -9.01 6.91
C LEU A 230 -8.95 -7.97 5.99
N GLY A 231 -8.65 -8.33 4.73
CA GLY A 231 -8.05 -7.45 3.73
C GLY A 231 -6.59 -7.72 3.37
N VAL A 232 -6.04 -8.88 3.72
CA VAL A 232 -4.72 -9.30 3.22
C VAL A 232 -4.76 -9.48 1.70
N ASP A 233 -3.79 -8.88 1.01
CA ASP A 233 -3.68 -8.83 -0.45
C ASP A 233 -2.76 -9.90 -1.04
N GLY A 234 -1.97 -10.58 -0.20
CA GLY A 234 -0.98 -11.56 -0.64
C GLY A 234 -0.18 -12.19 0.49
N PHE A 235 0.69 -13.13 0.13
CA PHE A 235 1.44 -13.95 1.06
C PHE A 235 2.90 -14.11 0.63
N ARG A 236 3.85 -13.93 1.55
CA ARG A 236 5.15 -14.61 1.48
C ARG A 236 4.95 -15.94 2.19
N VAL A 237 5.08 -17.05 1.48
CA VAL A 237 4.82 -18.36 2.06
C VAL A 237 6.14 -18.99 2.48
N ASP A 238 6.21 -19.32 3.77
CA ASP A 238 7.33 -19.95 4.45
C ASP A 238 7.53 -21.39 3.97
N ALA A 239 8.80 -21.83 3.92
CA ALA A 239 9.21 -23.21 3.72
C ALA A 239 8.50 -23.99 2.57
N VAL A 240 8.05 -23.34 1.48
CA VAL A 240 7.21 -23.96 0.43
C VAL A 240 7.90 -25.16 -0.24
N LYS A 241 9.24 -25.20 -0.25
CA LYS A 241 10.04 -26.36 -0.69
C LYS A 241 9.65 -27.67 0.00
N HIS A 242 9.15 -27.58 1.22
CA HIS A 242 8.75 -28.69 2.09
C HIS A 242 7.27 -29.08 1.91
N VAL A 243 6.51 -28.34 1.09
CA VAL A 243 5.15 -28.72 0.69
C VAL A 243 5.18 -29.25 -0.74
N LYS A 244 4.43 -30.32 -1.03
CA LYS A 244 4.29 -30.84 -2.40
C LYS A 244 3.68 -29.77 -3.31
N LYS A 245 4.33 -29.50 -4.44
CA LYS A 245 3.95 -28.44 -5.41
C LYS A 245 2.48 -28.47 -5.79
N ASP A 246 1.94 -29.65 -6.05
CA ASP A 246 0.54 -29.85 -6.46
C ASP A 246 -0.45 -29.65 -5.29
N ASP A 247 -0.04 -29.99 -4.05
CA ASP A 247 -0.84 -29.75 -2.85
C ASP A 247 -0.86 -28.28 -2.47
N PHE A 248 0.27 -27.57 -2.62
CA PHE A 248 0.31 -26.11 -2.49
C PHE A 248 -0.54 -25.44 -3.59
N ALA A 249 -0.45 -25.90 -4.85
CA ALA A 249 -1.32 -25.43 -5.93
C ALA A 249 -2.81 -25.66 -5.61
N ALA A 250 -3.16 -26.79 -4.99
CA ALA A 250 -4.52 -27.09 -4.56
C ALA A 250 -5.00 -26.22 -3.36
N ILE A 251 -4.09 -25.80 -2.46
CA ILE A 251 -4.37 -24.78 -1.44
C ILE A 251 -4.66 -23.43 -2.12
N LEU A 252 -3.79 -22.99 -3.04
CA LEU A 252 -3.98 -21.75 -3.82
C LEU A 252 -5.23 -21.77 -4.71
N GLY A 253 -5.72 -22.95 -5.10
CA GLY A 253 -6.97 -23.15 -5.82
C GLY A 253 -8.23 -22.91 -4.96
N LYS A 254 -8.12 -23.00 -3.63
CA LYS A 254 -9.20 -22.79 -2.66
C LYS A 254 -9.28 -21.34 -2.12
N LEU A 255 -8.35 -20.46 -2.52
CA LEU A 255 -8.33 -19.07 -2.07
C LEU A 255 -9.34 -18.20 -2.79
N ARG A 256 -9.95 -17.29 -2.03
CA ARG A 256 -10.81 -16.20 -2.52
C ARG A 256 -9.95 -15.12 -3.18
N ASN A 257 -10.62 -14.24 -3.93
CA ASN A 257 -10.01 -12.99 -4.35
C ASN A 257 -9.85 -12.02 -3.15
N THR A 258 -8.86 -11.13 -3.24
CA THR A 258 -8.60 -10.04 -2.29
C THR A 258 -9.80 -9.09 -2.21
N THR A 259 -10.09 -8.55 -1.02
CA THR A 259 -11.26 -7.68 -0.82
C THR A 259 -11.06 -6.28 -1.41
N ALA A 260 -9.83 -5.77 -1.43
CA ALA A 260 -9.53 -4.43 -1.95
C ALA A 260 -9.57 -4.33 -3.48
N GLU A 261 -9.11 -5.36 -4.20
CA GLU A 261 -8.99 -5.32 -5.67
C GLU A 261 -9.80 -6.39 -6.42
N ASN A 262 -10.41 -7.36 -5.73
CA ASN A 262 -11.10 -8.51 -6.34
C ASN A 262 -10.21 -9.27 -7.34
N LYS A 263 -8.95 -9.52 -6.97
CA LYS A 263 -7.96 -10.29 -7.75
C LYS A 263 -7.49 -11.50 -6.94
N ARG A 264 -6.87 -12.49 -7.58
CA ARG A 264 -6.14 -13.54 -6.83
C ARG A 264 -5.08 -12.88 -5.93
N PRO A 265 -4.88 -13.35 -4.68
CA PRO A 265 -3.84 -12.82 -3.82
C PRO A 265 -2.46 -12.99 -4.45
N TYR A 266 -1.56 -12.05 -4.20
CA TYR A 266 -0.16 -12.19 -4.59
C TYR A 266 0.51 -13.31 -3.79
N VAL A 267 1.47 -14.01 -4.38
CA VAL A 267 2.20 -15.11 -3.75
C VAL A 267 3.69 -14.98 -4.09
N ALA A 268 4.52 -14.90 -3.04
CA ALA A 268 5.96 -15.07 -3.10
C ALA A 268 6.33 -16.33 -2.28
N GLN A 269 7.09 -17.26 -2.85
CA GLN A 269 7.37 -18.56 -2.24
C GLN A 269 8.82 -18.62 -1.78
N GLU A 270 9.05 -19.06 -0.55
CA GLU A 270 10.38 -19.42 -0.11
C GLU A 270 10.76 -20.83 -0.54
N ILE A 271 11.69 -20.91 -1.49
CA ILE A 271 12.33 -22.16 -1.92
C ILE A 271 13.82 -22.05 -1.62
N PHE A 272 14.22 -22.33 -0.37
CA PHE A 272 15.61 -22.18 0.07
C PHE A 272 16.56 -23.03 -0.79
N ASP A 273 17.73 -22.49 -1.11
CA ASP A 273 18.63 -23.07 -2.10
C ASP A 273 19.41 -24.31 -1.60
N GLY A 274 20.40 -24.76 -2.37
CA GLY A 274 21.28 -25.88 -1.99
C GLY A 274 20.85 -27.30 -2.40
N ALA A 275 19.65 -27.50 -2.96
CA ALA A 275 19.29 -28.79 -3.57
C ALA A 275 19.93 -28.93 -4.97
N SER A 276 20.47 -30.11 -5.28
CA SER A 276 20.92 -30.49 -6.63
C SER A 276 19.77 -31.03 -7.50
N ASN A 277 18.72 -31.59 -6.89
CA ASN A 277 17.50 -32.07 -7.54
C ASN A 277 16.66 -30.90 -8.10
N ASP A 278 16.44 -30.86 -9.41
CA ASP A 278 15.67 -29.81 -10.09
C ASP A 278 14.22 -29.70 -9.60
N ALA A 279 13.61 -30.79 -9.12
CA ALA A 279 12.25 -30.78 -8.58
C ALA A 279 12.13 -29.95 -7.28
N LEU A 280 13.24 -29.74 -6.57
CA LEU A 280 13.33 -29.00 -5.29
C LEU A 280 13.96 -27.61 -5.43
N LYS A 281 14.23 -27.15 -6.66
CA LYS A 281 14.75 -25.81 -6.95
C LYS A 281 13.61 -24.83 -7.25
N ALA A 282 13.83 -23.55 -6.98
CA ALA A 282 12.84 -22.49 -7.14
C ALA A 282 12.16 -22.47 -8.53
N ARG A 283 12.89 -22.80 -9.60
CA ARG A 283 12.34 -22.93 -10.97
C ARG A 283 11.15 -23.89 -11.10
N ALA A 284 11.06 -24.93 -10.27
CA ALA A 284 9.95 -25.87 -10.28
C ALA A 284 8.66 -25.30 -9.66
N PHE A 285 8.74 -24.20 -8.92
CA PHE A 285 7.62 -23.61 -8.15
C PHE A 285 7.02 -22.36 -8.80
N ILE A 286 7.61 -21.82 -9.88
CA ILE A 286 7.17 -20.57 -10.52
C ILE A 286 5.73 -20.62 -11.11
N GLY A 287 5.12 -21.80 -11.21
CA GLY A 287 3.72 -21.96 -11.59
C GLY A 287 2.73 -21.56 -10.49
N ASN A 288 3.17 -21.52 -9.23
CA ASN A 288 2.34 -21.22 -8.06
C ASN A 288 2.44 -19.76 -7.59
N GLY A 289 3.39 -18.99 -8.11
CA GLY A 289 3.68 -17.62 -7.70
C GLY A 289 5.12 -17.24 -8.02
N ASP A 290 5.53 -16.05 -7.57
CA ASP A 290 6.93 -15.67 -7.64
C ASP A 290 7.73 -16.45 -6.58
N VAL A 291 9.05 -16.52 -6.74
CA VAL A 291 9.96 -17.17 -5.79
C VAL A 291 10.99 -16.18 -5.23
N LEU A 292 11.42 -16.37 -3.99
CA LEU A 292 12.52 -15.60 -3.40
C LEU A 292 13.83 -15.93 -4.13
N ASP A 293 14.60 -14.91 -4.55
CA ASP A 293 15.86 -15.08 -5.30
C ASP A 293 17.09 -14.90 -4.37
N PHE A 294 17.52 -16.02 -3.79
CA PHE A 294 18.71 -16.15 -2.95
C PHE A 294 19.99 -15.96 -3.78
N GLY A 295 19.99 -16.46 -5.02
CA GLY A 295 21.09 -16.29 -5.99
C GLY A 295 21.37 -14.82 -6.28
N TYR A 296 20.33 -14.01 -6.49
CA TYR A 296 20.46 -12.56 -6.66
C TYR A 296 21.06 -11.86 -5.44
N ALA A 297 20.55 -12.15 -4.23
CA ALA A 297 21.05 -11.53 -2.99
C ALA A 297 22.53 -11.85 -2.72
N LYS A 298 22.94 -13.11 -2.95
CA LYS A 298 24.34 -13.55 -2.84
C LYS A 298 25.21 -12.90 -3.92
N GLY A 299 24.71 -12.78 -5.15
CA GLY A 299 25.38 -12.09 -6.25
C GLY A 299 25.59 -10.60 -6.00
N LEU A 300 24.60 -9.90 -5.43
CA LEU A 300 24.74 -8.50 -5.01
C LEU A 300 25.85 -8.34 -3.98
N LYS A 301 25.90 -9.19 -2.94
CA LYS A 301 27.00 -9.19 -1.97
C LYS A 301 28.36 -9.36 -2.66
N SER A 302 28.49 -10.35 -3.55
CA SER A 302 29.74 -10.58 -4.29
C SER A 302 30.15 -9.40 -5.18
N ALA A 303 29.20 -8.65 -5.72
CA ALA A 303 29.48 -7.46 -6.52
C ALA A 303 29.96 -6.27 -5.67
N PHE A 304 29.25 -5.92 -4.60
CA PHE A 304 29.61 -4.78 -3.73
C PHE A 304 30.86 -5.06 -2.87
N GLN A 305 31.12 -6.31 -2.50
CA GLN A 305 32.37 -6.66 -1.81
C GLN A 305 33.57 -6.91 -2.76
N GLY A 306 33.44 -6.57 -4.05
CA GLY A 306 34.46 -6.86 -5.06
C GLY A 306 34.57 -5.78 -6.15
N SER A 307 33.60 -5.74 -7.07
CA SER A 307 33.56 -4.79 -8.19
C SER A 307 32.12 -4.68 -8.71
N ILE A 308 31.51 -3.51 -8.51
CA ILE A 308 30.13 -3.24 -8.96
C ILE A 308 30.02 -3.15 -10.48
N ALA A 309 31.14 -3.06 -11.22
CA ALA A 309 31.15 -3.23 -12.67
C ALA A 309 30.56 -4.59 -13.12
N ASN A 310 30.64 -5.62 -12.27
CA ASN A 310 30.04 -6.94 -12.53
C ASN A 310 28.51 -6.92 -12.56
N LEU A 311 27.86 -5.86 -12.04
CA LEU A 311 26.41 -5.65 -12.11
C LEU A 311 25.89 -5.46 -13.54
N ALA A 312 26.76 -5.18 -14.51
CA ALA A 312 26.42 -5.24 -15.93
C ALA A 312 25.92 -6.64 -16.37
N ASN A 313 26.35 -7.69 -15.67
CA ASN A 313 26.19 -9.09 -16.06
C ASN A 313 25.18 -9.87 -15.21
N VAL A 314 24.27 -9.20 -14.48
CA VAL A 314 23.26 -9.85 -13.62
C VAL A 314 22.49 -10.96 -14.34
N GLY A 315 22.10 -10.74 -15.60
CA GLY A 315 21.39 -11.75 -16.41
C GLY A 315 22.19 -13.03 -16.73
N SER A 316 23.49 -13.05 -16.43
CA SER A 316 24.39 -14.22 -16.56
C SER A 316 24.73 -14.88 -15.22
N TRP A 317 24.17 -14.39 -14.11
CA TRP A 317 24.36 -14.99 -12.78
C TRP A 317 23.56 -16.29 -12.64
N ASN A 318 23.92 -17.11 -11.65
CA ASN A 318 23.14 -18.29 -11.25
C ASN A 318 21.90 -17.84 -10.44
N LEU A 319 20.91 -17.30 -11.14
CA LEU A 319 19.66 -16.79 -10.57
C LEU A 319 18.64 -17.92 -10.37
N ASP A 320 17.86 -17.85 -9.30
CA ASP A 320 16.98 -18.94 -8.89
C ASP A 320 15.80 -19.16 -9.84
N ALA A 321 15.33 -18.11 -10.53
CA ALA A 321 14.28 -18.20 -11.55
C ALA A 321 14.40 -17.07 -12.59
N PRO A 322 13.63 -17.11 -13.69
CA PRO A 322 13.56 -15.99 -14.64
C PRO A 322 13.10 -14.71 -13.94
N SER A 323 13.68 -13.57 -14.34
CA SER A 323 13.44 -12.25 -13.76
C SER A 323 11.97 -11.80 -13.66
N ALA A 324 11.05 -12.39 -14.42
CA ALA A 324 9.62 -12.06 -14.37
C ALA A 324 8.86 -12.81 -13.25
N ASN A 325 9.51 -13.75 -12.56
CA ASN A 325 8.92 -14.71 -11.63
C ASN A 325 9.60 -14.68 -10.24
N VAL A 326 10.25 -13.57 -9.88
CA VAL A 326 11.03 -13.47 -8.63
C VAL A 326 10.64 -12.28 -7.76
N PHE A 327 10.63 -12.53 -6.46
CA PHE A 327 10.63 -11.53 -5.41
C PHE A 327 12.10 -11.24 -5.08
N ALA A 328 12.60 -10.10 -5.57
CA ALA A 328 14.00 -9.74 -5.49
C ALA A 328 14.31 -9.05 -4.15
N MET A 329 15.40 -9.46 -3.51
CA MET A 329 15.81 -8.96 -2.20
C MET A 329 17.32 -8.76 -2.14
N VAL A 330 17.75 -7.82 -1.29
CA VAL A 330 19.16 -7.69 -0.88
C VAL A 330 19.45 -8.60 0.32
N THR A 331 18.44 -8.82 1.17
CA THR A 331 18.54 -9.56 2.43
C THR A 331 17.17 -9.98 2.95
N ASN A 332 17.15 -10.88 3.93
CA ASN A 332 15.97 -11.31 4.71
C ASN A 332 16.41 -11.71 6.14
N HIS A 333 15.48 -12.21 6.97
CA HIS A 333 15.73 -12.56 8.36
C HIS A 333 16.71 -13.72 8.57
N ASP A 334 16.79 -14.71 7.68
CA ASP A 334 17.75 -15.81 7.81
C ASP A 334 19.14 -15.42 7.33
N LEU A 335 19.23 -14.91 6.10
CA LEU A 335 20.49 -14.69 5.41
C LEU A 335 21.30 -13.54 6.03
N GLU A 336 20.64 -12.56 6.66
CA GLU A 336 21.33 -11.52 7.44
C GLU A 336 22.02 -12.08 8.69
N ARG A 337 21.46 -13.16 9.25
CA ARG A 337 21.94 -13.83 10.48
C ARG A 337 23.05 -14.83 10.19
N ASP A 338 22.96 -15.53 9.06
CA ASP A 338 24.01 -16.42 8.57
C ASP A 338 25.16 -15.65 7.90
N GLY A 339 25.01 -14.35 7.68
CA GLY A 339 26.05 -13.47 7.14
C GLY A 339 26.40 -13.74 5.68
N VAL A 340 25.56 -14.48 4.94
CA VAL A 340 25.82 -14.91 3.56
C VAL A 340 25.42 -13.88 2.50
N VAL A 341 24.60 -12.89 2.86
CA VAL A 341 24.20 -11.73 2.02
C VAL A 341 24.64 -10.40 2.68
N LEU A 342 24.28 -9.26 2.09
CA LEU A 342 24.47 -7.95 2.72
C LEU A 342 23.41 -7.72 3.79
N SER A 343 23.72 -6.92 4.81
CA SER A 343 22.79 -6.53 5.88
C SER A 343 23.08 -5.09 6.32
N TYR A 344 22.28 -4.54 7.24
CA TYR A 344 22.54 -3.23 7.84
C TYR A 344 23.97 -3.08 8.41
N ARG A 345 24.63 -4.19 8.79
CA ARG A 345 26.01 -4.23 9.27
C ARG A 345 27.06 -3.88 8.21
N ASN A 346 26.70 -3.93 6.92
CA ASN A 346 27.59 -3.63 5.80
C ASN A 346 27.54 -2.16 5.35
N GLY A 347 26.84 -1.27 6.07
CA GLY A 347 26.94 0.18 5.89
C GLY A 347 26.53 0.67 4.49
N SER A 348 27.48 1.28 3.78
CA SER A 348 27.27 1.81 2.42
C SER A 348 26.86 0.73 1.44
N ASP A 349 27.55 -0.40 1.44
CA ASP A 349 27.37 -1.51 0.48
C ASP A 349 25.92 -1.98 0.48
N TYR A 350 25.32 -2.14 1.66
CA TYR A 350 23.90 -2.51 1.83
C TYR A 350 22.95 -1.44 1.29
N THR A 351 23.26 -0.17 1.54
CA THR A 351 22.45 0.96 1.08
C THR A 351 22.50 1.08 -0.45
N LEU A 352 23.69 0.99 -1.04
CA LEU A 352 23.90 1.06 -2.49
C LEU A 352 23.35 -0.18 -3.22
N ALA A 353 23.43 -1.37 -2.60
CA ALA A 353 22.78 -2.57 -3.13
C ALA A 353 21.26 -2.46 -3.18
N ASN A 354 20.64 -1.82 -2.17
CA ASN A 354 19.20 -1.54 -2.21
C ASN A 354 18.84 -0.50 -3.28
N TYR A 355 19.66 0.55 -3.48
CA TYR A 355 19.46 1.46 -4.62
C TYR A 355 19.58 0.76 -5.97
N PHE A 356 20.55 -0.16 -6.12
CA PHE A 356 20.68 -0.96 -7.33
C PHE A 356 19.49 -1.91 -7.53
N ALA A 357 19.03 -2.61 -6.49
CA ALA A 357 17.89 -3.52 -6.56
C ALA A 357 16.57 -2.80 -6.91
N LEU A 358 16.38 -1.55 -6.46
CA LEU A 358 15.27 -0.70 -6.88
C LEU A 358 15.44 -0.16 -8.32
N ALA A 359 16.67 -0.03 -8.80
CA ALA A 359 16.98 0.55 -10.10
C ALA A 359 17.02 -0.45 -11.26
N TYR A 360 17.46 -1.68 -11.00
CA TYR A 360 17.64 -2.72 -12.01
C TYR A 360 16.30 -3.48 -12.25
N PRO A 361 15.95 -3.85 -13.49
CA PRO A 361 14.68 -4.51 -13.81
C PRO A 361 14.66 -6.00 -13.44
N HIS A 362 15.05 -6.39 -12.22
CA HIS A 362 15.02 -7.78 -11.75
C HIS A 362 13.92 -8.00 -10.72
N GLY A 363 12.90 -8.78 -11.09
CA GLY A 363 11.79 -9.14 -10.20
C GLY A 363 10.94 -7.97 -9.71
N LYS A 364 10.26 -8.23 -8.59
CA LYS A 364 9.59 -7.25 -7.75
C LYS A 364 10.47 -6.99 -6.52
N PRO A 365 11.05 -5.79 -6.34
CA PRO A 365 12.05 -5.55 -5.32
C PRO A 365 11.43 -5.35 -3.92
N SER A 366 12.10 -5.89 -2.92
CA SER A 366 11.79 -5.73 -1.50
C SER A 366 12.87 -4.92 -0.79
N VAL A 367 12.47 -3.95 0.03
CA VAL A 367 13.35 -3.23 0.98
C VAL A 367 13.07 -3.75 2.38
N TYR A 368 14.10 -4.24 3.05
CA TYR A 368 14.00 -4.94 4.32
C TYR A 368 14.45 -4.09 5.51
N ASP A 369 13.56 -3.95 6.49
CA ASP A 369 13.77 -3.35 7.81
C ASP A 369 13.68 -4.43 8.89
N SER A 370 14.56 -4.34 9.90
CA SER A 370 14.74 -5.35 10.95
C SER A 370 15.25 -4.67 12.23
N PHE A 371 15.80 -5.43 13.17
CA PHE A 371 16.35 -4.95 14.44
C PHE A 371 17.84 -5.25 14.59
N SER A 372 18.47 -4.55 15.52
CA SER A 372 19.88 -4.76 15.89
C SER A 372 19.99 -5.87 16.92
N TRP A 373 20.77 -6.89 16.59
CA TRP A 373 21.04 -8.04 17.45
C TRP A 373 22.55 -8.25 17.66
N SER A 374 22.92 -8.95 18.74
CA SER A 374 24.28 -9.44 19.00
C SER A 374 24.37 -10.97 18.99
N ASP A 375 23.26 -11.65 19.21
CA ASP A 375 23.13 -13.11 19.09
C ASP A 375 22.25 -13.50 17.89
N ARG A 376 22.55 -14.64 17.24
CA ARG A 376 21.85 -15.11 16.03
C ARG A 376 20.35 -15.28 16.27
N ASN A 377 19.96 -15.80 17.43
CA ASN A 377 18.59 -16.19 17.75
C ASN A 377 17.86 -15.14 18.61
N GLN A 378 18.52 -14.04 18.96
CA GLN A 378 17.99 -12.95 19.78
C GLN A 378 16.58 -12.47 19.36
N SER A 379 15.69 -12.32 20.35
CA SER A 379 14.38 -11.67 20.23
C SER A 379 14.44 -10.28 19.59
N PRO A 380 13.39 -9.87 18.84
CA PRO A 380 13.13 -8.45 18.58
C PRO A 380 12.93 -7.67 19.89
N PRO A 381 13.04 -6.33 19.87
CA PRO A 381 12.73 -5.48 21.02
C PRO A 381 11.31 -5.69 21.59
N ALA A 382 11.24 -6.40 22.71
CA ALA A 382 10.01 -6.88 23.32
C ALA A 382 9.94 -6.58 24.82
N ASP A 383 8.74 -6.72 25.39
CA ASP A 383 8.53 -6.67 26.84
C ASP A 383 8.99 -7.96 27.55
N GLY A 384 8.86 -8.01 28.87
CA GLY A 384 9.27 -9.16 29.67
C GLY A 384 8.49 -10.46 29.43
N ASN A 385 7.42 -10.42 28.63
CA ASN A 385 6.63 -11.58 28.19
C ASN A 385 6.78 -11.84 26.67
N GLY A 386 7.71 -11.14 26.02
CA GLY A 386 8.02 -11.29 24.60
C GLY A 386 7.08 -10.56 23.63
N TYR A 387 6.11 -9.77 24.11
CA TYR A 387 5.29 -8.94 23.21
C TYR A 387 6.14 -7.81 22.61
N VAL A 388 6.08 -7.65 21.29
CA VAL A 388 6.94 -6.70 20.57
C VAL A 388 6.52 -5.26 20.87
N THR A 389 7.50 -4.47 21.32
CA THR A 389 7.32 -3.06 21.67
C THR A 389 7.29 -2.17 20.43
N ASP A 390 6.74 -0.96 20.57
CA ASP A 390 6.57 -0.03 19.43
C ASP A 390 7.93 0.33 18.79
N THR A 391 7.98 0.34 17.46
CA THR A 391 9.22 0.44 16.69
C THR A 391 9.82 1.85 16.74
N VAL A 392 10.98 1.99 17.40
CA VAL A 392 11.76 3.24 17.44
C VAL A 392 13.07 3.06 16.65
N CYS A 393 13.03 3.53 15.41
CA CYS A 393 14.15 3.50 14.46
C CYS A 393 15.39 4.26 14.95
N GLY A 394 16.58 3.71 14.70
CA GLY A 394 17.87 4.32 15.05
C GLY A 394 18.40 3.95 16.43
N ASN A 395 17.56 3.35 17.30
CA ASN A 395 18.00 2.69 18.53
C ASN A 395 18.25 1.20 18.26
N SER A 396 17.30 0.34 18.64
CA SER A 396 17.35 -1.10 18.42
C SER A 396 16.76 -1.53 17.07
N TRP A 397 16.24 -0.61 16.26
CA TRP A 397 15.56 -0.90 14.99
C TRP A 397 16.28 -0.25 13.80
N ASN A 398 16.52 -1.04 12.76
CA ASN A 398 17.19 -0.68 11.51
C ASN A 398 16.14 -0.44 10.42
N CYS A 399 15.79 0.84 10.21
CA CYS A 399 14.69 1.24 9.33
C CYS A 399 15.18 1.90 8.03
N LEU A 400 15.68 1.11 7.09
CA LEU A 400 16.15 1.56 5.78
C LEU A 400 15.02 2.21 4.96
N THR A 401 13.78 1.71 5.06
CA THR A 401 12.60 2.25 4.35
C THR A 401 12.32 3.74 4.63
N ARG A 402 12.76 4.25 5.79
CA ARG A 402 12.56 5.66 6.20
C ARG A 402 13.56 6.63 5.60
N SER A 403 14.71 6.14 5.11
CA SER A 403 15.80 6.97 4.61
C SER A 403 15.38 7.79 3.38
N THR A 404 15.93 9.00 3.23
CA THR A 404 15.57 9.91 2.13
C THR A 404 15.78 9.26 0.77
N GLY A 405 16.96 8.66 0.55
CA GLY A 405 17.29 8.09 -0.74
C GLY A 405 16.50 6.85 -1.10
N ILE A 406 16.11 6.00 -0.14
CA ILE A 406 15.24 4.86 -0.43
C ILE A 406 13.86 5.34 -0.85
N LYS A 407 13.25 6.30 -0.14
CA LYS A 407 11.96 6.88 -0.54
C LYS A 407 12.02 7.53 -1.92
N GLY A 408 13.13 8.20 -2.24
CA GLY A 408 13.41 8.70 -3.59
C GLY A 408 13.51 7.58 -4.64
N MET A 409 14.20 6.48 -4.30
CA MET A 409 14.35 5.32 -5.18
C MET A 409 13.07 4.50 -5.38
N VAL A 410 12.10 4.56 -4.45
CA VAL A 410 10.73 4.03 -4.70
C VAL A 410 10.03 4.86 -5.77
N GLY A 411 10.09 6.20 -5.67
CA GLY A 411 9.58 7.10 -6.72
C GLY A 411 10.28 6.93 -8.07
N TRP A 412 11.59 6.65 -8.07
CA TRP A 412 12.38 6.28 -9.24
C TRP A 412 11.87 4.97 -9.85
N ALA A 413 11.75 3.90 -9.06
CA ALA A 413 11.28 2.58 -9.50
C ALA A 413 9.88 2.66 -10.11
N ASN A 414 8.96 3.36 -9.44
CA ASN A 414 7.59 3.60 -9.92
C ASN A 414 7.56 4.36 -11.25
N THR A 415 8.51 5.26 -11.48
CA THR A 415 8.63 6.00 -12.76
C THR A 415 9.24 5.12 -13.87
N ALA A 416 10.15 4.21 -13.53
CA ALA A 416 10.91 3.38 -14.46
C ALA A 416 10.29 2.01 -14.81
N LYS A 417 9.35 1.49 -13.99
CA LYS A 417 8.80 0.12 -14.08
C LYS A 417 8.28 -0.30 -15.46
N SER A 418 7.80 0.63 -16.28
CA SER A 418 7.29 0.35 -17.63
C SER A 418 8.39 -0.02 -18.63
N VAL A 419 9.65 0.34 -18.37
CA VAL A 419 10.80 0.06 -19.24
C VAL A 419 11.61 -1.08 -18.61
N ARG A 420 11.43 -2.33 -19.06
CA ARG A 420 12.10 -3.51 -18.48
C ARG A 420 13.54 -3.73 -18.95
N THR A 421 14.11 -2.82 -19.72
CA THR A 421 15.49 -2.89 -20.22
C THR A 421 16.38 -1.86 -19.55
N VAL A 422 17.67 -2.19 -19.41
CA VAL A 422 18.72 -1.24 -19.06
C VAL A 422 19.41 -0.76 -20.34
N SER A 423 19.82 0.50 -20.37
CA SER A 423 20.50 1.13 -21.51
C SER A 423 21.70 1.99 -21.05
N ASP A 424 22.67 2.14 -21.94
CA ASP A 424 23.95 2.83 -21.73
C ASP A 424 24.64 2.52 -20.39
N PHE A 425 24.71 1.23 -20.02
CA PHE A 425 25.42 0.78 -18.83
C PHE A 425 26.91 1.11 -18.96
N THR A 426 27.32 2.16 -18.25
CA THR A 426 28.64 2.76 -18.31
C THR A 426 29.44 2.35 -17.09
N VAL A 427 30.54 1.64 -17.30
CA VAL A 427 31.56 1.37 -16.27
C VAL A 427 32.63 2.45 -16.37
N VAL A 428 32.73 3.32 -15.36
CA VAL A 428 33.77 4.36 -15.30
C VAL A 428 35.06 3.77 -14.71
N ASN A 429 34.93 2.91 -13.71
CA ASN A 429 35.97 2.02 -13.18
C ASN A 429 35.29 0.85 -12.44
N SER A 430 36.04 -0.04 -11.78
CA SER A 430 35.50 -1.21 -11.07
C SER A 430 34.38 -0.89 -10.08
N ASN A 431 34.42 0.28 -9.45
CA ASN A 431 33.55 0.68 -8.35
C ASN A 431 32.69 1.91 -8.69
N VAL A 432 32.61 2.31 -9.97
CA VAL A 432 31.78 3.43 -10.42
C VAL A 432 31.04 3.06 -11.70
N ILE A 433 29.71 3.03 -11.62
CA ILE A 433 28.81 2.68 -12.73
C ILE A 433 27.71 3.72 -12.90
N GLY A 434 27.08 3.74 -14.07
CA GLY A 434 25.79 4.42 -14.26
C GLY A 434 25.02 3.89 -15.46
N PHE A 435 23.69 3.94 -15.40
CA PHE A 435 22.80 3.42 -16.45
C PHE A 435 21.41 4.08 -16.40
N HIS A 436 20.60 3.91 -17.44
CA HIS A 436 19.22 4.39 -17.47
C HIS A 436 18.19 3.34 -17.92
N ARG A 437 16.92 3.67 -17.68
CA ARG A 437 15.72 2.91 -18.02
C ARG A 437 14.91 3.73 -19.03
N GLY A 438 15.36 3.73 -20.29
CA GLY A 438 14.73 4.50 -21.38
C GLY A 438 14.69 6.01 -21.10
N ASP A 439 13.57 6.66 -21.39
CA ASP A 439 13.34 8.10 -21.15
C ASP A 439 12.90 8.43 -19.70
N ARG A 440 12.88 7.43 -18.80
CA ARG A 440 12.19 7.53 -17.51
C ARG A 440 13.09 7.88 -16.34
N ALA A 441 14.26 7.25 -16.24
CA ALA A 441 15.10 7.38 -15.06
C ALA A 441 16.55 6.95 -15.32
N TRP A 442 17.50 7.61 -14.65
CA TRP A 442 18.94 7.33 -14.68
C TRP A 442 19.48 7.23 -13.24
N ILE A 443 20.52 6.41 -13.03
CA ILE A 443 21.25 6.31 -11.77
C ILE A 443 22.75 6.17 -12.04
N GLY A 444 23.56 6.78 -11.17
CA GLY A 444 24.99 6.50 -11.02
C GLY A 444 25.31 6.06 -9.60
N ILE A 445 26.16 5.05 -9.44
CA ILE A 445 26.57 4.46 -8.15
C ILE A 445 28.10 4.48 -8.07
N ASN A 446 28.63 4.88 -6.91
CA ASN A 446 30.05 4.95 -6.59
C ASN A 446 30.31 4.25 -5.26
N ASP A 447 30.86 3.06 -5.34
CA ASP A 447 31.23 2.18 -4.23
C ASP A 447 32.73 2.29 -3.91
N SER A 448 33.27 3.51 -4.03
CA SER A 448 34.65 3.84 -3.70
C SER A 448 34.73 4.99 -2.71
N GLY A 449 35.77 4.96 -1.86
CA GLY A 449 36.01 5.96 -0.81
C GLY A 449 36.41 7.36 -1.31
N SER A 450 36.21 7.68 -2.59
CA SER A 450 36.44 9.02 -3.17
C SER A 450 35.32 9.37 -4.13
N ALA A 451 34.93 10.66 -4.19
CA ALA A 451 33.95 11.12 -5.15
C ALA A 451 34.48 10.99 -6.59
N SER A 452 33.62 10.61 -7.54
CA SER A 452 33.98 10.40 -8.94
C SER A 452 33.11 11.25 -9.86
N THR A 453 33.71 11.89 -10.87
CA THR A 453 33.00 12.73 -11.84
C THR A 453 33.10 12.13 -13.23
N ALA A 454 31.96 11.87 -13.87
CA ALA A 454 31.89 11.34 -15.22
C ALA A 454 30.69 11.89 -16.00
N THR A 455 30.70 11.75 -17.33
CA THR A 455 29.60 12.19 -18.20
C THR A 455 28.85 10.99 -18.77
N PHE A 456 27.57 10.89 -18.43
CA PHE A 456 26.70 9.76 -18.79
C PHE A 456 25.65 10.16 -19.82
N THR A 457 25.22 9.21 -20.65
CA THR A 457 23.91 9.32 -21.31
C THR A 457 22.84 9.02 -20.28
N THR A 458 21.82 9.88 -20.16
CA THR A 458 20.78 9.74 -19.13
C THR A 458 19.45 9.24 -19.69
N GLY A 459 19.23 9.32 -21.01
CA GLY A 459 17.93 9.07 -21.66
C GLY A 459 16.83 10.11 -21.35
N LEU A 460 16.94 10.80 -20.21
CA LEU A 460 16.08 11.91 -19.80
C LEU A 460 16.14 13.10 -20.77
N ALA A 461 15.03 13.79 -20.93
CA ALA A 461 14.95 15.03 -21.71
C ALA A 461 15.63 16.22 -21.00
N ASP A 462 16.19 17.14 -21.77
CA ASP A 462 16.95 18.30 -21.26
C ASP A 462 16.23 19.12 -20.18
N GLY A 463 16.98 19.51 -19.15
CA GLY A 463 16.52 20.34 -18.04
C GLY A 463 17.17 19.99 -16.71
N SER A 464 16.66 20.61 -15.65
CA SER A 464 17.17 20.49 -14.29
C SER A 464 16.38 19.42 -13.51
N TYR A 465 17.06 18.51 -12.81
CA TYR A 465 16.48 17.39 -12.07
C TYR A 465 16.99 17.35 -10.64
N CYS A 466 16.10 17.09 -9.69
CA CYS A 466 16.50 16.81 -8.32
C CYS A 466 17.13 15.42 -8.26
N ASP A 467 18.30 15.32 -7.61
CA ASP A 467 18.81 14.02 -7.17
C ASP A 467 17.91 13.49 -6.06
N VAL A 468 17.26 12.36 -6.31
CA VAL A 468 16.31 11.77 -5.36
C VAL A 468 16.99 11.02 -4.22
N ILE A 469 18.32 10.87 -4.26
CA ILE A 469 19.09 10.24 -3.18
C ILE A 469 19.41 11.27 -2.09
N SER A 470 19.85 12.47 -2.46
CA SER A 470 20.14 13.56 -1.51
C SER A 470 18.92 14.42 -1.12
N GLY A 471 17.78 14.31 -1.81
CA GLY A 471 16.57 15.04 -1.42
C GLY A 471 15.35 14.77 -2.28
N ALA A 472 14.33 15.62 -2.17
CA ALA A 472 13.09 15.52 -2.93
C ALA A 472 12.80 16.81 -3.70
N ARG A 473 11.88 16.73 -4.67
CA ARG A 473 11.31 17.91 -5.33
C ARG A 473 10.22 18.50 -4.43
N GLY A 474 10.46 19.68 -3.87
CA GLY A 474 9.48 20.48 -3.14
C GLY A 474 8.93 21.65 -3.98
N GLY A 475 7.96 22.38 -3.42
CA GLY A 475 7.36 23.57 -4.06
C GLY A 475 8.33 24.75 -4.24
N ALA A 476 9.49 24.72 -3.58
CA ALA A 476 10.56 25.73 -3.69
C ALA A 476 11.75 25.29 -4.57
N GLY A 477 11.68 24.10 -5.20
CA GLY A 477 12.79 23.48 -5.91
C GLY A 477 13.25 22.18 -5.26
N CYS A 478 14.50 21.77 -5.52
CA CYS A 478 15.08 20.57 -4.95
C CYS A 478 15.56 20.81 -3.51
N THR A 479 15.24 19.91 -2.58
CA THR A 479 15.80 19.95 -1.22
C THR A 479 17.19 19.32 -1.13
N GLY A 480 17.56 18.53 -2.15
CA GLY A 480 18.86 17.90 -2.32
C GLY A 480 19.65 18.54 -3.46
N THR A 481 20.69 17.83 -3.93
CA THR A 481 21.48 18.28 -5.08
C THR A 481 20.65 18.27 -6.37
N THR A 482 21.16 18.95 -7.39
CA THR A 482 20.47 19.16 -8.67
C THR A 482 21.42 18.84 -9.81
N VAL A 483 20.96 18.07 -10.79
CA VAL A 483 21.71 17.71 -11.99
C VAL A 483 21.04 18.30 -13.23
N THR A 484 21.83 18.95 -14.08
CA THR A 484 21.38 19.43 -15.38
C THR A 484 21.65 18.39 -16.45
N VAL A 485 20.61 18.00 -17.18
CA VAL A 485 20.69 17.21 -18.41
C VAL A 485 20.65 18.15 -19.61
N ALA A 486 21.57 17.99 -20.56
CA ALA A 486 21.64 18.74 -21.81
C ALA A 486 22.09 17.82 -22.95
N GLY A 487 21.40 17.86 -24.09
CA GLY A 487 21.59 16.91 -25.19
C GLY A 487 21.40 15.44 -24.76
N GLY A 488 20.51 15.17 -23.79
CA GLY A 488 20.31 13.83 -23.22
C GLY A 488 21.50 13.26 -22.41
N ARG A 489 22.46 14.11 -22.03
CA ARG A 489 23.66 13.75 -21.24
C ARG A 489 23.77 14.62 -19.99
N ALA A 490 24.46 14.11 -18.98
CA ALA A 490 24.81 14.88 -17.78
C ALA A 490 26.23 14.54 -17.30
N THR A 491 26.98 15.56 -16.89
CA THR A 491 28.22 15.38 -16.12
C THR A 491 27.86 15.42 -14.65
N VAL A 492 28.11 14.31 -13.95
CA VAL A 492 27.66 14.07 -12.58
C VAL A 492 28.86 13.75 -11.71
N GLN A 493 28.98 14.46 -10.58
CA GLN A 493 29.86 14.07 -9.48
C GLN A 493 29.07 13.16 -8.54
N ILE A 494 29.42 11.88 -8.52
CA ILE A 494 28.83 10.88 -7.63
C ILE A 494 29.68 10.86 -6.35
N PRO A 495 29.09 11.10 -5.15
CA PRO A 495 29.85 11.15 -3.89
C PRO A 495 30.51 9.80 -3.57
N ALA A 496 31.53 9.83 -2.70
CA ALA A 496 32.16 8.62 -2.17
C ALA A 496 31.13 7.73 -1.44
N ASN A 497 31.22 6.41 -1.63
CA ASN A 497 30.31 5.42 -1.03
C ASN A 497 28.83 5.83 -1.14
N GLY A 498 28.43 6.30 -2.32
CA GLY A 498 27.21 7.04 -2.57
C GLY A 498 26.68 6.88 -3.99
N ALA A 499 25.54 7.50 -4.27
CA ALA A 499 24.87 7.43 -5.55
C ALA A 499 24.12 8.72 -5.86
N VAL A 500 23.78 8.93 -7.14
CA VAL A 500 22.95 10.03 -7.64
C VAL A 500 21.90 9.43 -8.57
N ALA A 501 20.62 9.75 -8.37
CA ALA A 501 19.53 9.20 -9.15
C ALA A 501 18.52 10.26 -9.59
N LEU A 502 18.09 10.18 -10.85
CA LEU A 502 17.21 11.15 -11.51
C LEU A 502 16.05 10.40 -12.17
N HIS A 503 14.84 10.96 -12.14
CA HIS A 503 13.71 10.43 -12.89
C HIS A 503 12.82 11.54 -13.44
N ALA A 504 12.03 11.23 -14.47
CA ALA A 504 11.25 12.20 -15.25
C ALA A 504 10.33 13.09 -14.38
N ASN A 505 9.77 12.54 -13.30
CA ASN A 505 8.88 13.27 -12.39
C ASN A 505 9.63 14.18 -11.38
N ALA A 506 10.92 13.91 -11.13
CA ALA A 506 11.81 14.71 -10.29
C ALA A 506 12.43 15.92 -11.02
N LYS A 507 11.96 16.26 -12.23
CA LYS A 507 12.39 17.46 -12.96
C LYS A 507 12.12 18.72 -12.13
N GLY A 508 13.18 19.30 -11.58
CA GLY A 508 13.17 20.43 -10.66
C GLY A 508 13.05 21.74 -11.43
N GLY A 509 11.96 22.46 -11.22
CA GLY A 509 11.68 23.72 -11.90
C GLY A 509 12.53 24.90 -11.40
N SER A 510 13.80 24.95 -11.78
CA SER A 510 14.35 26.18 -12.35
C SER A 510 14.63 25.93 -13.82
N THR A 511 13.65 26.25 -14.66
CA THR A 511 13.97 26.64 -16.04
C THR A 511 14.91 27.85 -15.91
N PRO A 512 16.09 27.89 -16.54
CA PRO A 512 16.83 29.14 -16.63
C PRO A 512 15.89 30.18 -17.23
N THR A 513 15.73 31.32 -16.55
CA THR A 513 14.87 32.41 -17.01
C THR A 513 15.16 32.69 -18.47
N PRO A 514 14.19 32.56 -19.39
CA PRO A 514 14.42 32.94 -20.78
C PRO A 514 14.80 34.41 -20.77
N THR A 515 16.01 34.75 -21.24
CA THR A 515 16.39 36.15 -21.44
C THR A 515 15.35 36.77 -22.36
N ALA A 516 14.51 37.65 -21.80
CA ALA A 516 13.37 38.18 -22.51
C ALA A 516 13.86 38.91 -23.78
N PRO A 517 13.31 38.60 -24.97
CA PRO A 517 13.60 39.38 -26.18
C PRO A 517 13.36 40.87 -25.91
N ALA A 518 14.21 41.74 -26.48
CA ALA A 518 14.12 43.18 -26.27
C ALA A 518 12.69 43.70 -26.58
N GLY A 519 12.11 44.45 -25.64
CA GLY A 519 10.71 44.90 -25.70
C GLY A 519 9.68 43.98 -25.05
N THR A 520 10.10 42.89 -24.39
CA THR A 520 9.21 42.02 -23.60
C THR A 520 9.62 41.91 -22.13
N VAL A 521 8.66 41.59 -21.26
CA VAL A 521 8.82 41.36 -19.83
C VAL A 521 8.34 39.96 -19.47
N ALA A 522 9.20 39.19 -18.81
CA ALA A 522 8.84 37.89 -18.24
C ALA A 522 7.81 38.08 -17.13
N THR A 523 6.58 37.66 -17.39
CA THR A 523 5.41 37.82 -16.50
C THR A 523 5.01 36.46 -15.95
N THR A 524 5.10 36.30 -14.64
CA THR A 524 4.79 35.04 -13.94
C THR A 524 3.35 35.07 -13.43
N PHE A 525 2.48 34.24 -14.02
CA PHE A 525 1.13 34.00 -13.55
C PHE A 525 1.14 32.86 -12.55
N THR A 526 0.58 33.08 -11.36
CA THR A 526 0.35 32.09 -10.31
C THR A 526 -1.14 32.10 -9.96
N VAL A 527 -1.79 30.94 -9.95
CA VAL A 527 -3.20 30.80 -9.55
C VAL A 527 -3.39 29.67 -8.56
N THR A 528 -4.16 29.91 -7.50
CA THR A 528 -4.70 28.84 -6.64
C THR A 528 -5.99 28.34 -7.25
N VAL A 529 -6.09 27.03 -7.54
CA VAL A 529 -7.24 26.40 -8.19
C VAL A 529 -7.38 24.93 -7.79
N SER A 530 -8.61 24.47 -7.55
CA SER A 530 -8.95 23.06 -7.34
C SER A 530 -9.28 22.40 -8.68
N LEU A 531 -8.51 21.39 -9.08
CA LEU A 531 -8.71 20.62 -10.31
C LEU A 531 -9.24 19.22 -10.00
N ALA A 532 -10.14 18.71 -10.83
CA ALA A 532 -10.46 17.28 -10.87
C ALA A 532 -9.30 16.49 -11.48
N GLY A 533 -9.28 15.16 -11.28
CA GLY A 533 -8.16 14.30 -11.72
C GLY A 533 -7.92 14.27 -13.25
N ASP A 534 -8.86 14.73 -14.06
CA ASP A 534 -8.77 14.85 -15.52
C ASP A 534 -8.49 16.29 -16.00
N GLN A 535 -8.34 17.26 -15.09
CA GLN A 535 -8.25 18.69 -15.38
C GLN A 535 -6.85 19.27 -15.22
N ASP A 536 -6.50 20.17 -16.14
CA ASP A 536 -5.31 21.02 -16.13
C ASP A 536 -5.69 22.51 -16.03
N ALA A 537 -4.85 23.33 -15.42
CA ALA A 537 -5.03 24.78 -15.32
C ALA A 537 -4.27 25.53 -16.44
N TYR A 538 -4.85 26.62 -16.96
CA TYR A 538 -4.27 27.45 -18.03
C TYR A 538 -4.51 28.94 -17.79
N VAL A 539 -3.73 29.79 -18.45
CA VAL A 539 -3.99 31.22 -18.61
C VAL A 539 -4.15 31.58 -20.09
N VAL A 540 -5.16 32.39 -20.42
CA VAL A 540 -5.46 32.89 -21.77
C VAL A 540 -5.71 34.40 -21.71
N GLY A 541 -5.47 35.15 -22.78
CA GLY A 541 -5.61 36.61 -22.74
C GLY A 541 -5.50 37.30 -24.09
N SER A 542 -5.57 38.62 -24.08
CA SER A 542 -5.74 39.46 -25.27
C SER A 542 -4.57 39.45 -26.26
N VAL A 543 -3.34 39.20 -25.78
CA VAL A 543 -2.13 39.21 -26.61
C VAL A 543 -1.80 37.83 -27.20
N PRO A 544 -1.08 37.75 -28.34
CA PRO A 544 -0.72 36.47 -28.97
C PRO A 544 0.06 35.52 -28.05
N ALA A 545 0.89 36.05 -27.15
CA ALA A 545 1.63 35.28 -26.15
C ALA A 545 0.72 34.56 -25.10
N LEU A 546 -0.55 34.96 -25.01
CA LEU A 546 -1.59 34.31 -24.20
C LEU A 546 -2.72 33.75 -25.09
N GLY A 547 -2.45 33.50 -26.37
CA GLY A 547 -3.38 32.86 -27.29
C GLY A 547 -4.48 33.75 -27.88
N SER A 548 -4.46 35.08 -27.66
CA SER A 548 -5.47 36.02 -28.17
C SER A 548 -6.92 35.53 -27.95
N TRP A 549 -7.24 35.20 -26.69
CA TRP A 549 -8.50 34.63 -26.21
C TRP A 549 -8.90 33.25 -26.73
N ALA A 550 -8.11 32.60 -27.60
CA ALA A 550 -8.39 31.24 -28.07
C ALA A 550 -7.91 30.17 -27.04
N PRO A 551 -8.79 29.30 -26.50
CA PRO A 551 -8.39 28.25 -25.54
C PRO A 551 -7.42 27.20 -26.10
N ALA A 552 -7.28 27.12 -27.43
CA ALA A 552 -6.26 26.30 -28.09
C ALA A 552 -4.84 26.88 -27.95
N GLY A 553 -4.71 28.21 -27.81
CA GLY A 553 -3.46 28.93 -27.58
C GLY A 553 -3.22 29.33 -26.12
N ALA A 554 -4.04 28.85 -25.18
CA ALA A 554 -3.89 29.13 -23.76
C ALA A 554 -2.62 28.46 -23.20
N VAL A 555 -1.89 29.16 -22.34
CA VAL A 555 -0.64 28.69 -21.75
C VAL A 555 -0.94 27.78 -20.56
N LYS A 556 -0.47 26.54 -20.58
CA LYS A 556 -0.63 25.58 -19.48
C LYS A 556 0.17 26.01 -18.24
N LEU A 557 -0.48 25.99 -17.08
CA LEU A 557 0.12 26.28 -15.78
C LEU A 557 0.59 24.97 -15.13
N THR A 558 1.77 24.99 -14.51
CA THR A 558 2.39 23.82 -13.87
C THR A 558 2.13 23.83 -12.37
N ALA A 559 1.68 22.70 -11.81
CA ALA A 559 1.44 22.56 -10.37
C ALA A 559 2.70 22.84 -9.52
N GLN A 560 2.51 23.56 -8.42
CA GLN A 560 3.54 23.94 -7.43
C GLN A 560 3.31 23.24 -6.07
N GLY A 561 2.18 22.53 -5.91
CA GLY A 561 1.69 21.97 -4.64
C GLY A 561 0.60 22.84 -4.00
N GLY A 562 -0.15 22.29 -3.04
CA GLY A 562 -1.16 23.04 -2.27
C GLY A 562 -2.28 23.69 -3.10
N GLY A 563 -2.60 23.14 -4.28
CA GLY A 563 -3.57 23.75 -5.21
C GLY A 563 -3.04 24.97 -5.98
N VAL A 564 -1.75 25.30 -5.89
CA VAL A 564 -1.13 26.43 -6.60
C VAL A 564 -0.53 25.97 -7.93
N TYR A 565 -0.74 26.75 -8.99
CA TYR A 565 -0.27 26.47 -10.36
C TYR A 565 0.40 27.73 -10.94
N ARG A 566 1.47 27.57 -11.74
CA ARG A 566 2.28 28.69 -12.25
C ARG A 566 2.77 28.49 -13.69
N ALA A 567 2.86 29.59 -14.45
CA ALA A 567 3.72 29.68 -15.65
C ALA A 567 4.31 31.08 -15.80
N THR A 568 5.41 31.20 -16.53
CA THR A 568 6.03 32.49 -16.90
C THR A 568 5.93 32.67 -18.41
N VAL A 569 5.44 33.84 -18.83
CA VAL A 569 5.20 34.19 -20.24
C VAL A 569 5.84 35.54 -20.54
N ASN A 570 6.55 35.66 -21.66
CA ASN A 570 7.08 36.94 -22.11
C ASN A 570 5.94 37.75 -22.75
N LEU A 571 5.49 38.81 -22.07
CA LEU A 571 4.48 39.74 -22.55
C LEU A 571 5.14 41.02 -23.08
N PRO A 572 4.50 41.81 -23.97
CA PRO A 572 5.02 43.11 -24.37
C PRO A 572 5.29 44.01 -23.17
N ALA A 573 6.39 44.77 -23.17
CA ALA A 573 6.71 45.74 -22.11
C ALA A 573 5.74 46.95 -22.14
N ALA A 574 5.61 47.64 -21.01
CA ALA A 574 4.79 48.85 -20.85
C ALA A 574 3.34 48.75 -21.38
N THR A 575 2.74 47.55 -21.30
CA THR A 575 1.46 47.22 -21.96
C THR A 575 0.47 46.66 -20.95
N THR A 576 -0.78 47.16 -20.98
CA THR A 576 -1.90 46.53 -20.24
C THR A 576 -2.45 45.37 -21.05
N VAL A 577 -2.41 44.19 -20.45
CA VAL A 577 -2.87 42.91 -21.02
C VAL A 577 -4.09 42.43 -20.24
N GLU A 578 -5.16 42.10 -20.95
CA GLU A 578 -6.30 41.41 -20.35
C GLU A 578 -6.08 39.89 -20.37
N PHE A 579 -6.54 39.19 -19.34
CA PHE A 579 -6.42 37.73 -19.24
C PHE A 579 -7.54 37.09 -18.40
N LYS A 580 -7.64 35.76 -18.49
CA LYS A 580 -8.42 34.88 -17.60
C LYS A 580 -7.70 33.54 -17.38
N PHE A 581 -8.00 32.91 -16.26
CA PHE A 581 -7.69 31.51 -16.02
C PHE A 581 -8.76 30.56 -16.57
N LEU A 582 -8.32 29.38 -17.01
CA LEU A 582 -9.16 28.28 -17.50
C LEU A 582 -8.82 26.99 -16.75
N LYS A 583 -9.80 26.09 -16.67
CA LYS A 583 -9.57 24.64 -16.53
C LYS A 583 -9.84 23.96 -17.86
N LYS A 584 -9.08 22.91 -18.19
CA LYS A 584 -9.33 22.09 -19.39
C LYS A 584 -9.24 20.62 -19.04
N THR A 585 -10.23 19.82 -19.43
CA THR A 585 -10.19 18.36 -19.25
C THR A 585 -9.30 17.69 -20.31
N THR A 586 -8.92 16.43 -20.09
CA THR A 586 -8.21 15.63 -21.10
C THR A 586 -9.03 15.49 -22.41
N ALA A 587 -10.37 15.50 -22.32
CA ALA A 587 -11.28 15.52 -23.47
C ALA A 587 -11.42 16.91 -24.14
N GLY A 588 -10.70 17.93 -23.66
CA GLY A 588 -10.66 19.27 -24.23
C GLY A 588 -11.80 20.21 -23.81
N VAL A 589 -12.65 19.82 -22.86
CA VAL A 589 -13.73 20.67 -22.33
C VAL A 589 -13.12 21.81 -21.52
N VAL A 590 -13.52 23.05 -21.80
CA VAL A 590 -12.95 24.27 -21.19
C VAL A 590 -13.94 24.90 -20.21
N THR A 591 -13.51 25.07 -18.96
CA THR A 591 -14.22 25.85 -17.93
C THR A 591 -13.50 27.17 -17.71
N TRP A 592 -14.17 28.28 -17.97
CA TRP A 592 -13.64 29.63 -17.75
C TRP A 592 -13.83 30.07 -16.30
N GLU A 593 -12.90 30.86 -15.75
CA GLU A 593 -13.16 31.53 -14.49
C GLU A 593 -14.26 32.59 -14.62
N SER A 594 -15.03 32.75 -13.55
CA SER A 594 -16.15 33.70 -13.46
C SER A 594 -15.70 35.15 -13.30
N GLY A 595 -16.65 36.09 -13.44
CA GLY A 595 -16.42 37.53 -13.39
C GLY A 595 -15.81 38.12 -14.68
N SER A 596 -15.53 39.43 -14.66
CA SER A 596 -14.91 40.18 -15.76
C SER A 596 -13.48 39.72 -16.07
N ASN A 597 -12.94 40.12 -17.23
CA ASN A 597 -11.52 39.90 -17.54
C ASN A 597 -10.62 40.54 -16.47
N ARG A 598 -9.47 39.91 -16.19
CA ARG A 598 -8.42 40.46 -15.34
C ARG A 598 -7.48 41.30 -16.18
N THR A 599 -6.75 42.23 -15.55
CA THR A 599 -5.77 43.10 -16.21
C THR A 599 -4.44 43.05 -15.50
N VAL A 600 -3.34 42.98 -16.25
CA VAL A 600 -1.98 43.23 -15.75
C VAL A 600 -1.29 44.25 -16.65
N THR A 601 -0.67 45.27 -16.06
CA THR A 601 0.20 46.21 -16.79
C THR A 601 1.65 45.80 -16.57
N THR A 602 2.36 45.50 -17.65
CA THR A 602 3.79 45.17 -17.57
C THR A 602 4.64 46.43 -17.35
N PRO A 603 5.76 46.33 -16.61
CA PRO A 603 6.73 47.42 -16.52
C PRO A 603 7.45 47.65 -17.86
N THR A 604 8.23 48.73 -17.95
CA THR A 604 9.12 49.02 -19.09
C THR A 604 10.31 48.06 -19.17
N SER A 605 10.72 47.45 -18.06
CA SER A 605 11.82 46.47 -17.98
C SER A 605 11.70 45.59 -16.73
N GLY A 606 12.47 44.50 -16.66
CA GLY A 606 12.51 43.60 -15.52
C GLY A 606 11.52 42.43 -15.62
N THR A 607 10.88 42.08 -14.51
CA THR A 607 9.90 40.99 -14.40
C THR A 607 8.56 41.51 -13.86
N SER A 608 7.48 40.80 -14.16
CA SER A 608 6.14 41.05 -13.59
C SER A 608 5.60 39.77 -12.95
N THR A 609 4.73 39.91 -11.95
CA THR A 609 4.10 38.78 -11.25
C THR A 609 2.63 39.05 -11.02
N VAL A 610 1.80 38.06 -11.32
CA VAL A 610 0.36 38.01 -11.05
C VAL A 610 0.13 36.83 -10.14
N THR A 611 -0.48 37.04 -8.97
CA THR A 611 -0.84 35.98 -8.03
C THR A 611 -2.31 36.10 -7.69
N ASP A 612 -3.07 35.04 -7.95
CA ASP A 612 -4.53 35.06 -7.94
C ASP A 612 -5.13 33.74 -7.43
N THR A 613 -6.46 33.73 -7.25
CA THR A 613 -7.26 32.51 -7.04
C THR A 613 -8.31 32.40 -8.15
N PHE A 614 -8.55 31.18 -8.65
CA PHE A 614 -9.52 30.91 -9.72
C PHE A 614 -10.94 31.23 -9.25
N ARG A 615 -11.63 32.13 -9.95
CA ARG A 615 -13.00 32.52 -9.58
C ARG A 615 -14.00 31.51 -10.10
N GLY A 616 -14.80 30.94 -9.20
CA GLY A 616 -15.79 29.90 -9.53
C GLY A 616 -15.44 28.51 -9.02
N ASP A 617 -14.38 28.36 -8.22
CA ASP A 617 -14.15 27.15 -7.43
C ASP A 617 -15.12 27.08 -6.24
N PRO A 618 -15.50 25.86 -5.78
CA PRO A 618 -16.06 25.70 -4.45
C PRO A 618 -15.02 26.17 -3.43
N ALA A 619 -15.36 27.14 -2.58
CA ALA A 619 -14.48 27.57 -1.53
C ALA A 619 -14.13 26.39 -0.59
N GLY A 620 -12.87 26.33 -0.14
CA GLY A 620 -12.42 25.32 0.83
C GLY A 620 -13.28 25.32 2.10
N THR A 621 -13.32 24.23 2.86
CA THR A 621 -14.32 24.09 3.94
C THR A 621 -13.82 24.54 5.32
N GLN A 622 -14.64 25.30 6.05
CA GLN A 622 -14.46 25.53 7.49
C GLN A 622 -15.34 24.61 8.33
N GLY A 623 -14.89 24.28 9.54
CA GLY A 623 -15.70 23.58 10.53
C GLY A 623 -16.88 24.44 11.01
N ALA A 624 -18.07 23.84 11.05
CA ALA A 624 -19.30 24.44 11.54
C ALA A 624 -19.92 23.51 12.60
N SER A 625 -19.98 23.98 13.85
CA SER A 625 -20.47 23.22 15.01
C SER A 625 -21.92 23.55 15.31
N PHE A 626 -22.82 22.62 15.04
CA PHE A 626 -24.25 22.74 15.28
C PHE A 626 -24.60 22.14 16.64
N THR A 627 -25.29 22.89 17.48
CA THR A 627 -25.87 22.41 18.75
C THR A 627 -27.36 22.72 18.76
N VAL A 628 -28.22 21.74 19.05
CA VAL A 628 -29.66 21.94 19.22
C VAL A 628 -30.20 21.29 20.51
N SER A 629 -30.99 22.02 21.27
CA SER A 629 -31.79 21.49 22.37
C SER A 629 -33.08 20.87 21.83
N ALA A 630 -33.23 19.55 21.98
CA ALA A 630 -34.36 18.79 21.46
C ALA A 630 -34.66 17.54 22.29
N THR A 631 -35.90 17.37 22.75
CA THR A 631 -36.38 16.13 23.35
C THR A 631 -36.85 15.14 22.29
N THR A 632 -36.62 13.85 22.50
CA THR A 632 -37.03 12.77 21.59
C THR A 632 -37.73 11.64 22.34
N SER A 633 -38.50 10.83 21.62
CA SER A 633 -39.04 9.56 22.12
C SER A 633 -38.01 8.42 21.98
N TYR A 634 -38.22 7.30 22.67
CA TYR A 634 -37.32 6.15 22.59
C TYR A 634 -37.12 5.68 21.13
N GLY A 635 -35.85 5.50 20.72
CA GLY A 635 -35.47 5.13 19.35
C GLY A 635 -35.42 6.28 18.34
N GLN A 636 -35.94 7.47 18.66
CA GLN A 636 -35.91 8.64 17.77
C GLN A 636 -34.61 9.44 17.95
N ASN A 637 -33.96 9.78 16.83
CA ASN A 637 -32.68 10.48 16.78
C ASN A 637 -32.78 11.82 16.01
N VAL A 638 -31.91 12.78 16.34
CA VAL A 638 -31.88 14.10 15.69
C VAL A 638 -30.81 14.15 14.59
N PHE A 639 -31.16 14.77 13.46
CA PHE A 639 -30.29 14.96 12.30
C PHE A 639 -30.31 16.42 11.82
N LEU A 640 -29.31 16.81 11.05
CA LEU A 640 -29.15 18.12 10.41
C LEU A 640 -29.15 17.96 8.89
N VAL A 641 -29.92 18.76 8.19
CA VAL A 641 -30.00 18.79 6.72
C VAL A 641 -29.99 20.23 6.21
N GLY A 642 -29.53 20.48 5.00
CA GLY A 642 -29.40 21.85 4.47
C GLY A 642 -29.05 21.94 2.99
N SER A 643 -28.85 23.17 2.51
CA SER A 643 -28.79 23.50 1.07
C SER A 643 -27.54 22.97 0.34
N VAL A 644 -26.44 22.75 1.04
CA VAL A 644 -25.17 22.26 0.47
C VAL A 644 -25.03 20.74 0.58
N ALA A 645 -24.21 20.14 -0.30
CA ALA A 645 -24.00 18.69 -0.36
C ALA A 645 -23.49 18.10 0.96
N ALA A 646 -22.64 18.83 1.70
CA ALA A 646 -22.16 18.44 3.03
C ALA A 646 -23.25 18.41 4.12
N LEU A 647 -24.43 18.99 3.85
CA LEU A 647 -25.64 18.90 4.65
C LEU A 647 -26.75 18.09 3.94
N GLY A 648 -26.38 17.25 2.96
CA GLY A 648 -27.30 16.36 2.26
C GLY A 648 -28.20 17.00 1.20
N SER A 649 -28.03 18.30 0.87
CA SER A 649 -28.82 19.02 -0.15
C SER A 649 -30.34 18.82 0.01
N TRP A 650 -30.85 19.10 1.21
CA TRP A 650 -32.24 18.94 1.64
C TRP A 650 -32.82 17.51 1.60
N ASN A 651 -32.01 16.47 1.33
CA ASN A 651 -32.45 15.07 1.35
C ASN A 651 -32.30 14.45 2.75
N PRO A 652 -33.41 14.05 3.44
CA PRO A 652 -33.36 13.40 4.75
C PRO A 652 -32.60 12.07 4.80
N ALA A 653 -32.40 11.39 3.67
CA ALA A 653 -31.58 10.18 3.61
C ALA A 653 -30.08 10.48 3.81
N ASN A 654 -29.65 11.69 3.46
CA ASN A 654 -28.26 12.16 3.51
C ASN A 654 -28.02 13.16 4.66
N ALA A 655 -28.97 13.26 5.61
CA ALA A 655 -28.86 14.17 6.74
C ALA A 655 -27.78 13.72 7.73
N VAL A 656 -27.03 14.67 8.29
CA VAL A 656 -25.95 14.42 9.25
C VAL A 656 -26.56 14.04 10.61
N ALA A 657 -26.17 12.90 11.18
CA ALA A 657 -26.61 12.49 12.51
C ALA A 657 -25.96 13.35 13.61
N LEU A 658 -26.73 13.76 14.62
CA LEU A 658 -26.20 14.44 15.80
C LEU A 658 -25.99 13.46 16.95
N SER A 659 -24.93 13.67 17.73
CA SER A 659 -24.66 12.92 18.96
C SER A 659 -25.55 13.40 20.11
N SER A 660 -26.14 12.44 20.82
CA SER A 660 -26.95 12.64 22.04
C SER A 660 -26.15 12.64 23.35
N ALA A 661 -24.81 12.65 23.28
CA ALA A 661 -23.94 12.50 24.45
C ALA A 661 -24.13 13.57 25.55
N ALA A 662 -24.84 14.67 25.25
CA ALA A 662 -25.19 15.73 26.19
C ALA A 662 -26.72 15.97 26.26
N TYR A 663 -27.54 14.93 26.05
CA TYR A 663 -29.01 15.01 26.00
C TYR A 663 -29.60 15.83 27.17
N PRO A 664 -30.53 16.79 26.91
CA PRO A 664 -31.27 17.02 25.67
C PRO A 664 -30.54 17.87 24.61
N LEU A 665 -29.25 18.17 24.79
CA LEU A 665 -28.44 18.81 23.74
C LEU A 665 -27.89 17.76 22.76
N TRP A 666 -28.11 18.02 21.48
CA TRP A 666 -27.61 17.25 20.35
C TRP A 666 -26.54 18.04 19.63
N ARG A 667 -25.44 17.40 19.20
CA ARG A 667 -24.29 18.09 18.58
C ARG A 667 -23.72 17.37 17.36
N ALA A 668 -23.27 18.14 16.37
CA ALA A 668 -22.42 17.69 15.27
C ALA A 668 -21.48 18.82 14.81
N THR A 669 -20.29 18.47 14.31
CA THR A 669 -19.42 19.41 13.60
C THR A 669 -19.29 18.95 12.15
N VAL A 670 -19.56 19.84 11.19
CA VAL A 670 -19.53 19.54 9.75
C VAL A 670 -18.60 20.52 9.04
N ASN A 671 -17.79 20.03 8.11
CA ASN A 671 -16.96 20.89 7.27
C ASN A 671 -17.82 21.44 6.12
N LEU A 672 -18.06 22.75 6.11
CA LEU A 672 -18.95 23.44 5.17
C LEU A 672 -18.17 24.46 4.33
N PRO A 673 -18.59 24.76 3.09
CA PRO A 673 -17.88 25.70 2.21
C PRO A 673 -17.65 27.06 2.89
N ALA A 674 -16.41 27.52 2.94
CA ALA A 674 -16.04 28.80 3.54
C ALA A 674 -16.66 29.97 2.76
N ASN A 675 -16.83 31.10 3.43
CA ASN A 675 -17.39 32.33 2.85
C ASN A 675 -18.72 32.11 2.08
N THR A 676 -19.51 31.13 2.51
CA THR A 676 -20.75 30.70 1.86
C THR A 676 -21.90 30.77 2.85
N THR A 677 -23.04 31.32 2.43
CA THR A 677 -24.29 31.23 3.20
C THR A 677 -24.95 29.89 2.92
N VAL A 678 -25.15 29.10 3.98
CA VAL A 678 -25.87 27.82 3.95
C VAL A 678 -27.20 27.98 4.66
N ASP A 679 -28.23 27.34 4.13
CA ASP A 679 -29.51 27.21 4.80
C ASP A 679 -29.65 25.79 5.36
N TYR A 680 -30.25 25.63 6.53
CA TYR A 680 -30.35 24.35 7.22
C TYR A 680 -31.61 24.20 8.08
N LYS A 681 -31.93 22.96 8.43
CA LYS A 681 -32.95 22.56 9.41
C LYS A 681 -32.54 21.31 10.18
N TYR A 682 -33.10 21.17 11.38
CA TYR A 682 -33.07 19.92 12.14
C TYR A 682 -34.25 19.00 11.81
N LEU A 683 -34.00 17.70 11.90
CA LEU A 683 -34.94 16.60 11.68
C LEU A 683 -34.96 15.68 12.89
N LYS A 684 -36.10 15.06 13.18
CA LYS A 684 -36.22 13.88 14.06
C LYS A 684 -36.59 12.69 13.20
N LYS A 685 -35.81 11.61 13.27
CA LYS A 685 -36.05 10.37 12.52
C LYS A 685 -36.36 9.22 13.47
N ASN A 686 -37.45 8.51 13.20
CA ASN A 686 -37.90 7.35 13.94
C ASN A 686 -37.22 6.05 13.43
N PRO A 687 -37.26 4.94 14.19
CA PRO A 687 -36.68 3.66 13.77
C PRO A 687 -37.26 3.08 12.47
N ASP A 688 -38.52 3.41 12.15
CA ASP A 688 -39.20 3.03 10.90
C ASP A 688 -38.79 3.88 9.68
N GLY A 689 -37.91 4.86 9.89
CA GLY A 689 -37.43 5.77 8.85
C GLY A 689 -38.30 7.01 8.64
N THR A 690 -39.44 7.15 9.31
CA THR A 690 -40.27 8.36 9.23
C THR A 690 -39.56 9.59 9.81
N VAL A 691 -39.79 10.77 9.21
CA VAL A 691 -39.05 12.00 9.50
C VAL A 691 -40.00 13.14 9.84
N THR A 692 -39.77 13.79 10.99
CA THR A 692 -40.41 15.05 11.40
C THR A 692 -39.39 16.19 11.25
N TRP A 693 -39.77 17.24 10.53
CA TRP A 693 -38.95 18.46 10.37
C TRP A 693 -39.23 19.46 11.50
N GLU A 694 -38.27 20.32 11.84
CA GLU A 694 -38.55 21.48 12.70
C GLU A 694 -39.46 22.52 12.01
N SER A 695 -40.26 23.23 12.81
CA SER A 695 -41.25 24.20 12.32
C SER A 695 -40.64 25.55 11.91
N GLY A 696 -41.44 26.38 11.22
CA GLY A 696 -41.04 27.71 10.74
C GLY A 696 -40.15 27.68 9.49
N ASP A 697 -39.52 28.81 9.19
CA ASP A 697 -38.62 28.96 8.04
C ASP A 697 -37.26 28.25 8.26
N ASN A 698 -36.50 28.08 7.18
CA ASN A 698 -35.12 27.58 7.24
C ASN A 698 -34.24 28.48 8.12
N ARG A 699 -33.29 27.89 8.82
CA ARG A 699 -32.19 28.62 9.47
C ARG A 699 -31.14 28.96 8.40
N SER A 700 -30.42 30.06 8.56
CA SER A 700 -29.38 30.49 7.61
C SER A 700 -28.11 30.87 8.36
N ALA A 701 -26.94 30.51 7.82
CA ALA A 701 -25.63 30.73 8.42
C ALA A 701 -24.58 31.06 7.36
N THR A 702 -23.88 32.17 7.49
CA THR A 702 -22.70 32.47 6.66
C THR A 702 -21.45 31.89 7.33
N ILE A 703 -20.88 30.88 6.68
CA ILE A 703 -19.65 30.24 7.13
C ILE A 703 -18.48 31.20 6.88
N PRO A 704 -17.61 31.48 7.87
CA PRO A 704 -16.51 32.43 7.72
C PRO A 704 -15.45 31.93 6.74
N SER A 705 -14.53 32.80 6.34
CA SER A 705 -13.36 32.44 5.52
C SER A 705 -12.25 31.73 6.32
N THR A 706 -12.23 31.90 7.65
CA THR A 706 -11.28 31.27 8.59
C THR A 706 -11.95 31.03 9.94
N GLY A 707 -11.38 30.13 10.77
CA GLY A 707 -11.93 29.78 12.08
C GLY A 707 -13.12 28.80 12.01
N THR A 708 -13.84 28.66 13.13
CA THR A 708 -14.96 27.72 13.29
C THR A 708 -16.25 28.50 13.55
N TRP A 709 -17.31 28.21 12.80
CA TRP A 709 -18.64 28.76 13.08
C TRP A 709 -19.39 27.88 14.09
N SER A 710 -20.30 28.44 14.88
CA SER A 710 -21.14 27.65 15.79
C SER A 710 -22.54 28.21 16.01
N SER A 711 -23.50 27.31 16.27
CA SER A 711 -24.85 27.65 16.74
C SER A 711 -25.20 26.98 18.06
N ASN A 712 -26.13 27.61 18.78
CA ASN A 712 -26.81 27.09 19.97
C ASN A 712 -28.31 27.27 19.78
N ASP A 713 -28.94 26.33 19.10
CA ASP A 713 -30.33 26.35 18.70
C ASP A 713 -31.25 25.68 19.72
N THR A 714 -32.53 26.05 19.71
CA THR A 714 -33.62 25.26 20.31
C THR A 714 -34.53 24.77 19.19
N TRP A 715 -34.98 23.52 19.28
CA TRP A 715 -35.94 22.92 18.34
C TRP A 715 -37.22 23.77 18.21
N ARG A 716 -37.74 23.92 16.99
CA ARG A 716 -38.97 24.68 16.65
C ARG A 716 -40.13 23.77 16.25
#